data_AF-J2K134-F1
#
_entry.id   AF-J2K134-F1
#
_cell.length_a   1.000
_cell.length_b   1.000
_cell.length_c   1.000
_cell.angle_alpha   90.00
_cell.angle_beta   90.00
_cell.angle_gamma   90.00
#
_symmetry.space_group_name_H-M   'P 1'
#
loop_
_entity.id
_entity.type
_entity.pdbx_description
1 polymer ?
#
loop_
_entity_poly.entity_id
_entity_poly.type
_entity_poly.pdbx_seq_one_letter_code
_entity_poly.pdbx_strand_id
1 'polypeptide(L)'
;MTRINYLFATILLISLFTTSFSKASGIEIINLRSEYTETPLGIDVTNPRFSWQMTSEKAGCYQTAYQIIVVDENRQKVWDSGKKQSDISLNIKYAGTPLKPSLRYNWQVFVWDQDHKKHEAQSFFETGLMNSDPALSAWDGAKWIGTEDNDMILYSDYLPVFKINYTLRLDKTSGSTKAGFIFGANDNRLMDKNKNLFKLNNPKDSSYILIELDIAPLATDKTAKLNVYRSGYAPEDKRNIAFKSFTVPNSIINKQNQYENHKFYISTVLGDTKIYIDGEGKDNFIGDLNLNPLGKGGDHIAYPVVASIGFSVDKKQIAYFSDVQIRNFRNPSNVLYSEYANPYKIEGKESGLQVLTNPTRNSMPMLRSAFSTKGSKIAKARLYVTSRGIYEMYINGQRVGNDYFNPGSTQYNKTLLYQTYDVSDYLTNGNNVIGALLGEGWWSGGSTFMGDYWNFFGDKQSILAKLVITYTNGEKEIISTNPSTWKYFNDGPLVYSSFFQGEVYNAAKDTLIKNWNTASYNDTTWKECKEIPLEGHINTDKPSDKILDVSDFSSMQLIGQFGTTVKKIKELKALSVEEIRPGVFVYDMGQNMAGVPKISLKDMESGKRIILRFAEVKYSDLPEYKDNTGMIMLENIRAAMAQDIYITKGGDEIINPRFTYHGFRYVEITGIEKPLPLDAVKGDVLSSIHDLSSKYETSNPKVNKLWENIVWSSYANFMSIPTDCPQRNERLGWSGDISVFSRTATYLANLPQFLRRHMRAMRDVQREDGRFPDVAPLGVGFGETMWGSAGITVAWESYQQYNDTDLLSEHYDAMKNYMEYLIRDIDTKTGVFKEKERDMWSSLGDWLSLEDSKNEKSLFWESYFIFDLDIMTKIALVLDKKDDAKQFSELSKKRKEFFNKTYIDSQTGKTVFRGKIIDTQTSYVLPLAFNMFNETNKTIALKNFANTITRSNITDQKVECPPYSLMTGFIGTAWISKALSDNGYSDLSYNLLQQTSYPSWLYPIDQGATTIWERLNSFTHIAGFGSNNNMNSFNHYSFGAIGAWMYTHSLGIARDENSPGFKHFILQPEPDPTDKMTFAKGYYDSMYGRIESSWKTEDNKYVYHFAIPANTTVTLMLNAPSVTYIQTKEKALSSISGVKYTGTENKKYIFELQSGIYEITVKK
;
A
#
# COMPACT_ATOMS: atom_id res chain seq x y z
N MET A 1 24.46 -57.45 29.81
CA MET A 1 24.51 -58.83 29.31
C MET A 1 23.86 -58.89 27.93
N THR A 2 24.63 -59.26 26.90
CA THR A 2 24.26 -59.87 25.58
C THR A 2 23.13 -59.29 24.72
N ARG A 3 23.22 -59.11 23.39
CA ARG A 3 24.19 -59.21 22.27
C ARG A 3 23.37 -58.70 21.06
N ILE A 4 23.72 -57.64 20.32
CA ILE A 4 24.65 -57.54 19.18
C ILE A 4 24.54 -58.69 18.15
N ASN A 5 24.38 -58.26 16.88
CA ASN A 5 24.44 -58.98 15.60
C ASN A 5 23.11 -59.51 15.04
N TYR A 6 22.49 -58.78 14.10
CA TYR A 6 21.93 -59.27 12.82
C TYR A 6 21.34 -58.09 12.02
N LEU A 7 22.18 -57.14 11.58
CA LEU A 7 21.80 -56.19 10.51
C LEU A 7 23.04 -55.60 9.78
N PHE A 8 24.02 -56.46 9.49
CA PHE A 8 25.25 -56.10 8.76
C PHE A 8 25.54 -57.20 7.71
N ALA A 9 24.65 -57.40 6.73
CA ALA A 9 24.90 -58.35 5.63
C ALA A 9 24.06 -58.13 4.36
N THR A 10 23.53 -56.92 4.09
CA THR A 10 22.76 -56.67 2.85
C THR A 10 22.96 -55.25 2.26
N ILE A 11 24.06 -54.58 2.63
CA ILE A 11 24.47 -53.28 2.05
C ILE A 11 25.92 -53.37 1.55
N LEU A 12 26.28 -54.47 0.89
CA LEU A 12 27.64 -54.65 0.35
C LEU A 12 27.64 -55.51 -0.92
N LEU A 13 26.81 -55.18 -1.90
CA LEU A 13 26.88 -55.76 -3.25
C LEU A 13 26.10 -54.98 -4.34
N ILE A 14 26.01 -53.63 -4.22
CA ILE A 14 25.66 -52.73 -5.34
C ILE A 14 26.56 -51.48 -5.26
N SER A 15 27.88 -51.70 -5.21
CA SER A 15 28.90 -50.63 -5.15
C SER A 15 29.95 -50.79 -6.24
N LEU A 16 29.56 -51.23 -7.43
CA LEU A 16 30.40 -51.31 -8.62
C LEU A 16 29.54 -51.09 -9.87
N PHE A 17 29.05 -49.86 -10.07
CA PHE A 17 28.72 -49.21 -11.35
C PHE A 17 28.16 -47.80 -11.05
N THR A 18 28.91 -46.99 -10.29
CA THR A 18 28.76 -45.54 -10.40
C THR A 18 29.66 -45.12 -11.55
N THR A 19 29.13 -45.09 -12.76
CA THR A 19 29.68 -44.20 -13.79
C THR A 19 29.62 -42.80 -13.19
N SER A 20 30.78 -42.28 -12.79
CA SER A 20 30.96 -40.86 -12.54
C SER A 20 30.60 -40.14 -13.83
N PHE A 21 29.34 -39.76 -13.98
CA PHE A 21 29.00 -38.64 -14.84
C PHE A 21 29.66 -37.44 -14.18
N SER A 22 30.88 -37.13 -14.64
CA SER A 22 31.37 -35.77 -14.60
C SER A 22 30.26 -34.94 -15.23
N LYS A 23 29.46 -34.22 -14.43
CA LYS A 23 28.67 -33.11 -14.96
C LYS A 23 29.67 -32.25 -15.71
N ALA A 24 29.58 -32.20 -17.03
CA ALA A 24 30.41 -31.32 -17.81
C ALA A 24 30.14 -29.91 -17.30
N SER A 25 31.19 -29.18 -16.90
CA SER A 25 31.11 -27.76 -16.55
C SER A 25 30.57 -27.00 -17.78
N GLY A 26 29.26 -26.74 -17.80
CA GLY A 26 28.53 -26.25 -18.96
C GLY A 26 27.77 -24.95 -18.64
N ILE A 27 27.51 -24.17 -19.68
CA ILE A 27 26.61 -23.02 -19.60
C ILE A 27 25.16 -23.54 -19.55
N GLU A 28 24.34 -22.99 -18.67
CA GLU A 28 22.89 -23.27 -18.61
C GLU A 28 22.08 -21.98 -18.82
N ILE A 29 20.95 -22.09 -19.51
CA ILE A 29 19.98 -21.01 -19.68
C ILE A 29 18.85 -21.21 -18.68
N ILE A 30 18.68 -20.26 -17.77
CA ILE A 30 17.77 -20.39 -16.62
C ILE A 30 16.88 -19.15 -16.48
N ASN A 31 15.88 -19.21 -15.60
CA ASN A 31 14.99 -18.10 -15.27
C ASN A 31 14.35 -17.44 -16.50
N LEU A 32 13.81 -18.26 -17.40
CA LEU A 32 13.11 -17.80 -18.60
C LEU A 32 11.86 -17.04 -18.17
N ARG A 33 11.70 -15.81 -18.66
CA ARG A 33 10.59 -14.94 -18.30
C ARG A 33 9.92 -14.36 -19.54
N SER A 34 8.60 -14.29 -19.49
CA SER A 34 7.76 -13.46 -20.35
C SER A 34 7.11 -12.39 -19.48
N GLU A 35 7.23 -11.11 -19.86
CA GLU A 35 6.69 -9.99 -19.07
C GLU A 35 7.13 -10.02 -17.58
N TYR A 36 8.40 -10.35 -17.34
CA TYR A 36 9.05 -10.49 -16.02
C TYR A 36 8.53 -11.64 -15.14
N THR A 37 7.71 -12.55 -15.69
CA THR A 37 7.14 -13.71 -14.99
C THR A 37 7.54 -15.00 -15.70
N GLU A 38 7.73 -16.11 -14.98
CA GLU A 38 8.21 -17.36 -15.59
C GLU A 38 7.21 -18.00 -16.56
N THR A 39 5.96 -18.16 -16.11
CA THR A 39 4.86 -18.75 -16.88
C THR A 39 3.57 -17.93 -16.71
N PRO A 40 3.52 -16.68 -17.22
CA PRO A 40 2.37 -15.80 -17.00
C PRO A 40 1.11 -16.36 -17.67
N LEU A 41 -0.02 -16.21 -16.97
CA LEU A 41 -1.34 -16.67 -17.39
C LEU A 41 -2.29 -15.47 -17.47
N GLY A 42 -2.94 -15.27 -18.61
CA GLY A 42 -3.94 -14.24 -18.80
C GLY A 42 -3.38 -12.85 -19.07
N ILE A 43 -2.21 -12.74 -19.72
CA ILE A 43 -1.63 -11.43 -20.07
C ILE A 43 -2.31 -10.85 -21.32
N ASP A 44 -2.59 -9.55 -21.29
CA ASP A 44 -3.18 -8.83 -22.43
C ASP A 44 -2.14 -8.07 -23.26
N VAL A 45 -0.86 -8.27 -22.99
CA VAL A 45 0.24 -7.67 -23.75
C VAL A 45 0.29 -8.29 -25.14
N THR A 46 0.10 -7.47 -26.17
CA THR A 46 0.06 -7.90 -27.58
C THR A 46 1.43 -8.29 -28.14
N ASN A 47 2.50 -7.69 -27.61
CA ASN A 47 3.88 -7.96 -27.97
C ASN A 47 4.70 -8.28 -26.72
N PRO A 48 4.50 -9.47 -26.11
CA PRO A 48 5.17 -9.83 -24.87
C PRO A 48 6.69 -9.85 -25.03
N ARG A 49 7.39 -9.52 -23.96
CA ARG A 49 8.85 -9.44 -23.92
C ARG A 49 9.44 -10.68 -23.26
N PHE A 50 10.51 -11.21 -23.86
CA PHE A 50 11.23 -12.38 -23.37
C PHE A 50 12.55 -11.99 -22.73
N SER A 51 12.92 -12.70 -21.66
CA SER A 51 14.21 -12.54 -20.99
C SER A 51 14.70 -13.88 -20.43
N TRP A 52 16.01 -14.02 -20.31
CA TRP A 52 16.65 -15.20 -19.74
C TRP A 52 18.00 -14.85 -19.10
N GLN A 53 18.42 -15.71 -18.18
CA GLN A 53 19.72 -15.63 -17.53
C GLN A 53 20.64 -16.75 -18.02
N MET A 54 21.94 -16.51 -17.89
CA MET A 54 22.98 -17.49 -18.15
C MET A 54 23.75 -17.77 -16.87
N THR A 55 24.05 -19.03 -16.59
CA THR A 55 24.95 -19.43 -15.51
C THR A 55 26.09 -20.28 -16.05
N SER A 56 27.26 -20.22 -15.42
CA SER A 56 28.47 -20.94 -15.82
C SER A 56 29.46 -21.04 -14.66
N GLU A 57 30.18 -22.15 -14.57
CA GLU A 57 31.36 -22.29 -13.68
C GLU A 57 32.63 -21.66 -14.27
N LYS A 58 32.64 -21.40 -15.59
CA LYS A 58 33.77 -20.78 -16.31
C LYS A 58 33.60 -19.25 -16.33
N ALA A 59 34.65 -18.53 -15.97
CA ALA A 59 34.72 -17.08 -16.08
C ALA A 59 34.73 -16.63 -17.55
N GLY A 60 34.21 -15.43 -17.81
CA GLY A 60 34.18 -14.81 -19.13
C GLY A 60 33.19 -15.45 -20.11
N CYS A 61 32.18 -16.18 -19.62
CA CYS A 61 31.12 -16.70 -20.46
C CYS A 61 30.11 -15.61 -20.83
N TYR A 62 29.77 -15.53 -22.12
CA TYR A 62 28.80 -14.59 -22.67
C TYR A 62 28.09 -15.17 -23.89
N GLN A 63 26.92 -14.61 -24.21
CA GLN A 63 26.17 -14.94 -25.42
C GLN A 63 26.69 -14.12 -26.60
N THR A 64 26.85 -14.76 -27.76
CA THR A 64 27.14 -14.09 -29.05
C THR A 64 25.91 -13.96 -29.94
N ALA A 65 24.94 -14.87 -29.80
CA ALA A 65 23.71 -14.85 -30.59
C ALA A 65 22.55 -15.54 -29.87
N TYR A 66 21.32 -15.20 -30.27
CA TYR A 66 20.12 -15.90 -29.84
C TYR A 66 19.14 -16.19 -30.99
N GLN A 67 18.21 -17.12 -30.77
CA GLN A 67 17.03 -17.33 -31.60
C GLN A 67 15.85 -17.72 -30.71
N ILE A 68 14.70 -17.07 -30.89
CA ILE A 68 13.45 -17.42 -30.21
C ILE A 68 12.49 -18.01 -31.24
N ILE A 69 11.90 -19.15 -30.91
CA ILE A 69 10.82 -19.76 -31.66
C ILE A 69 9.58 -19.79 -30.77
N VAL A 70 8.46 -19.29 -31.28
CA VAL A 70 7.16 -19.35 -30.59
C VAL A 70 6.19 -20.16 -31.42
N VAL A 71 5.51 -21.10 -30.76
CA VAL A 71 4.46 -21.92 -31.34
C VAL A 71 3.17 -21.76 -30.55
N ASP A 72 2.03 -21.82 -31.23
CA ASP A 72 0.72 -21.86 -30.58
C ASP A 72 0.39 -23.26 -30.01
N GLU A 73 -0.79 -23.40 -29.40
CA GLU A 73 -1.25 -24.68 -28.83
C GLU A 73 -1.43 -25.80 -29.86
N ASN A 74 -1.57 -25.48 -31.16
CA ASN A 74 -1.63 -26.44 -32.25
C ASN A 74 -0.24 -26.78 -32.81
N ARG A 75 0.82 -26.29 -32.16
CA ARG A 75 2.23 -26.40 -32.60
C ARG A 75 2.51 -25.68 -33.92
N GLN A 76 1.67 -24.74 -34.33
CA GLN A 76 1.94 -23.87 -35.47
C GLN A 76 2.97 -22.82 -35.05
N LYS A 77 4.07 -22.69 -35.80
CA LYS A 77 5.06 -21.64 -35.58
C LYS A 77 4.46 -20.27 -35.91
N VAL A 78 4.31 -19.43 -34.89
CA VAL A 78 3.77 -18.06 -35.00
C VAL A 78 4.88 -17.01 -35.02
N TRP A 79 6.07 -17.36 -34.52
CA TRP A 79 7.24 -16.51 -34.59
C TRP A 79 8.53 -17.32 -34.65
N ASP A 80 9.49 -16.77 -35.39
CA ASP A 80 10.87 -17.20 -35.43
C ASP A 80 11.72 -15.93 -35.59
N SER A 81 12.51 -15.59 -34.57
CA SER A 81 13.35 -14.39 -34.66
C SER A 81 14.47 -14.55 -35.71
N GLY A 82 14.76 -15.77 -36.14
CA GLY A 82 16.03 -16.15 -36.74
C GLY A 82 17.18 -16.01 -35.76
N LYS A 83 18.37 -16.46 -36.16
CA LYS A 83 19.60 -16.25 -35.38
C LYS A 83 20.00 -14.78 -35.43
N LYS A 84 19.85 -14.07 -34.31
CA LYS A 84 20.27 -12.67 -34.11
C LYS A 84 21.65 -12.63 -33.50
N GLN A 85 22.59 -11.95 -34.14
CA GLN A 85 23.92 -11.67 -33.58
C GLN A 85 23.80 -10.56 -32.54
N SER A 86 23.57 -10.95 -31.28
CA SER A 86 23.34 -10.05 -30.17
C SER A 86 23.57 -10.77 -28.85
N ASP A 87 24.13 -10.05 -27.90
CA ASP A 87 24.41 -10.48 -26.54
C ASP A 87 23.31 -10.04 -25.54
N ILE A 88 22.26 -9.37 -26.02
CA ILE A 88 21.11 -8.98 -25.20
C ILE A 88 20.27 -10.22 -24.86
N SER A 89 19.85 -10.33 -23.61
CA SER A 89 18.95 -11.39 -23.10
C SER A 89 17.81 -10.83 -22.25
N LEU A 90 17.51 -9.54 -22.40
CA LEU A 90 16.53 -8.80 -21.61
C LEU A 90 15.55 -8.06 -22.55
N ASN A 91 14.26 -8.10 -22.22
CA ASN A 91 13.18 -7.36 -22.87
C ASN A 91 13.06 -7.53 -24.40
N ILE A 92 13.36 -8.73 -24.93
CA ILE A 92 13.26 -9.00 -26.36
C ILE A 92 11.79 -9.12 -26.75
N LYS A 93 11.28 -8.14 -27.50
CA LYS A 93 9.88 -8.05 -27.91
C LYS A 93 9.52 -9.14 -28.92
N TYR A 94 8.37 -9.76 -28.70
CA TYR A 94 7.69 -10.56 -29.70
C TYR A 94 7.42 -9.73 -30.97
N ALA A 95 7.74 -10.30 -32.13
CA ALA A 95 7.56 -9.67 -33.45
C ALA A 95 6.95 -10.65 -34.46
N GLY A 96 6.15 -11.60 -33.97
CA GLY A 96 5.49 -12.61 -34.80
C GLY A 96 4.12 -12.20 -35.27
N THR A 97 3.31 -13.19 -35.64
CA THR A 97 1.92 -12.96 -36.01
C THR A 97 1.10 -12.46 -34.82
N PRO A 98 0.06 -11.63 -35.02
CA PRO A 98 -0.78 -11.14 -33.94
C PRO A 98 -1.28 -12.27 -33.03
N LEU A 99 -1.10 -12.09 -31.72
CA LEU A 99 -1.55 -13.06 -30.72
C LEU A 99 -3.08 -13.08 -30.66
N LYS A 100 -3.62 -14.25 -30.36
CA LYS A 100 -5.06 -14.49 -30.19
C LYS A 100 -5.40 -14.52 -28.70
N PRO A 101 -6.61 -14.09 -28.31
CA PRO A 101 -7.05 -14.17 -26.92
C PRO A 101 -7.21 -15.62 -26.45
N SER A 102 -7.01 -15.84 -25.15
CA SER A 102 -7.26 -17.12 -24.45
C SER A 102 -6.49 -18.29 -25.04
N LEU A 103 -5.26 -18.04 -25.53
CA LEU A 103 -4.42 -19.00 -26.21
C LEU A 103 -3.05 -19.12 -25.53
N ARG A 104 -2.59 -20.35 -25.36
CA ARG A 104 -1.25 -20.64 -24.86
C ARG A 104 -0.24 -20.63 -26.01
N TYR A 105 0.92 -20.05 -25.73
CA TYR A 105 2.07 -20.01 -26.61
C TYR A 105 3.28 -20.60 -25.91
N ASN A 106 3.88 -21.63 -26.49
CA ASN A 106 5.15 -22.18 -26.02
C ASN A 106 6.28 -21.47 -26.76
N TRP A 107 7.32 -21.09 -26.05
CA TRP A 107 8.49 -20.45 -26.64
C TRP A 107 9.76 -21.19 -26.24
N GLN A 108 10.66 -21.34 -27.21
CA GLN A 108 11.97 -21.94 -27.03
C GLN A 108 13.02 -20.90 -27.41
N VAL A 109 14.04 -20.77 -26.57
CA VAL A 109 15.21 -19.94 -26.85
C VAL A 109 16.42 -20.82 -27.13
N PHE A 110 17.18 -20.43 -28.14
CA PHE A 110 18.48 -20.97 -28.45
C PHE A 110 19.53 -19.87 -28.27
N VAL A 111 20.63 -20.19 -27.60
CA VAL A 111 21.71 -19.26 -27.27
C VAL A 111 23.03 -19.84 -27.78
N TRP A 112 23.85 -19.02 -28.43
CA TRP A 112 25.22 -19.39 -28.81
C TRP A 112 26.19 -18.65 -27.90
N ASP A 113 27.15 -19.37 -27.33
CA ASP A 113 28.19 -18.79 -26.49
C ASP A 113 29.39 -18.27 -27.30
N GLN A 114 30.44 -17.82 -26.61
CA GLN A 114 31.69 -17.34 -27.20
C GLN A 114 32.46 -18.42 -27.98
N ASP A 115 32.22 -19.70 -27.69
CA ASP A 115 32.85 -20.85 -28.35
C ASP A 115 31.95 -21.39 -29.49
N HIS A 116 30.91 -20.63 -29.88
CA HIS A 116 29.88 -20.97 -30.87
C HIS A 116 29.08 -22.23 -30.54
N LYS A 117 29.10 -22.70 -29.29
CA LYS A 117 28.28 -23.82 -28.83
C LYS A 117 26.86 -23.36 -28.57
N LYS A 118 25.90 -24.18 -28.99
CA LYS A 118 24.46 -23.93 -28.89
C LYS A 118 23.90 -24.50 -27.59
N HIS A 119 23.09 -23.71 -26.89
CA HIS A 119 22.34 -24.05 -25.67
C HIS A 119 20.87 -23.73 -25.88
N GLU A 120 19.96 -24.40 -25.16
CA GLU A 120 18.51 -24.21 -25.36
C GLU A 120 17.70 -24.36 -24.07
N ALA A 121 16.57 -23.67 -24.01
CA ALA A 121 15.58 -23.77 -22.94
C ALA A 121 14.19 -23.37 -23.45
N GLN A 122 13.14 -23.75 -22.74
CA GLN A 122 11.75 -23.49 -23.14
C GLN A 122 10.88 -23.05 -21.96
N SER A 123 9.86 -22.25 -22.25
CA SER A 123 8.80 -21.87 -21.32
C SER A 123 7.50 -21.59 -22.12
N PHE A 124 6.46 -21.05 -21.47
CA PHE A 124 5.22 -20.65 -22.11
C PHE A 124 4.65 -19.38 -21.51
N PHE A 125 3.77 -18.72 -22.24
CA PHE A 125 2.85 -17.71 -21.72
C PHE A 125 1.45 -17.97 -22.28
N GLU A 126 0.43 -17.43 -21.64
CA GLU A 126 -0.95 -17.59 -22.11
C GLU A 126 -1.67 -16.24 -22.06
N THR A 127 -2.32 -15.89 -23.17
CA THR A 127 -3.01 -14.61 -23.32
C THR A 127 -4.35 -14.59 -22.59
N GLY A 128 -4.75 -13.38 -22.14
CA GLY A 128 -6.05 -13.13 -21.54
C GLY A 128 -7.16 -12.96 -22.57
N LEU A 129 -8.15 -12.15 -22.24
CA LEU A 129 -9.25 -11.78 -23.12
C LEU A 129 -8.82 -10.80 -24.23
N MET A 130 -7.70 -10.10 -24.06
CA MET A 130 -7.10 -9.15 -25.01
C MET A 130 -8.07 -8.09 -25.58
N ASN A 131 -9.13 -7.78 -24.82
CA ASN A 131 -10.08 -6.76 -25.16
C ASN A 131 -10.38 -5.94 -23.91
N SER A 132 -10.09 -4.65 -24.01
CA SER A 132 -10.26 -3.69 -22.92
C SER A 132 -11.55 -2.88 -23.03
N ASP A 133 -12.45 -3.20 -23.97
CA ASP A 133 -13.65 -2.40 -24.17
C ASP A 133 -14.58 -2.38 -22.93
N PRO A 134 -15.21 -1.22 -22.65
CA PRO A 134 -16.21 -1.12 -21.59
C PRO A 134 -17.52 -1.83 -21.95
N ALA A 135 -17.72 -2.20 -23.23
CA ALA A 135 -18.90 -2.91 -23.72
C ALA A 135 -18.93 -4.41 -23.34
N LEU A 136 -17.88 -4.90 -22.67
CA LEU A 136 -17.75 -6.27 -22.20
C LEU A 136 -17.80 -7.32 -23.32
N SER A 137 -17.39 -6.98 -24.55
CA SER A 137 -17.65 -7.86 -25.70
C SER A 137 -16.87 -9.18 -25.64
N ALA A 138 -15.71 -9.21 -24.96
CA ALA A 138 -14.95 -10.43 -24.72
C ALA A 138 -15.46 -11.30 -23.55
N TRP A 139 -16.50 -10.85 -22.84
CA TRP A 139 -17.05 -11.56 -21.68
C TRP A 139 -18.23 -12.49 -22.03
N ASP A 140 -18.55 -12.67 -23.31
CA ASP A 140 -19.56 -13.62 -23.81
C ASP A 140 -20.90 -13.55 -23.06
N GLY A 141 -21.40 -12.32 -22.87
CA GLY A 141 -22.69 -12.05 -22.23
C GLY A 141 -22.68 -12.11 -20.70
N ALA A 142 -21.51 -12.22 -20.06
CA ALA A 142 -21.41 -12.08 -18.61
C ALA A 142 -21.93 -10.72 -18.14
N LYS A 143 -22.59 -10.70 -16.99
CA LYS A 143 -23.18 -9.53 -16.36
C LYS A 143 -22.49 -9.25 -15.03
N TRP A 144 -22.41 -7.97 -14.67
CA TRP A 144 -22.07 -7.57 -13.30
C TRP A 144 -23.23 -7.98 -12.40
N ILE A 145 -23.03 -8.96 -11.54
CA ILE A 145 -24.11 -9.47 -10.67
C ILE A 145 -23.82 -9.26 -9.19
N GLY A 146 -24.87 -9.10 -8.39
CA GLY A 146 -24.83 -8.89 -6.95
C GLY A 146 -26.20 -9.08 -6.30
N THR A 147 -26.37 -8.51 -5.12
CA THR A 147 -27.62 -8.55 -4.33
C THR A 147 -28.68 -7.58 -4.87
N GLU A 148 -29.93 -7.69 -4.43
CA GLU A 148 -30.96 -6.68 -4.75
C GLU A 148 -30.75 -5.36 -3.97
N ASP A 149 -31.36 -4.25 -4.41
CA ASP A 149 -31.13 -2.90 -3.81
C ASP A 149 -31.61 -2.77 -2.38
N ASN A 150 -32.63 -3.53 -1.99
CA ASN A 150 -33.14 -3.51 -0.61
C ASN A 150 -32.27 -4.33 0.36
N ASP A 151 -31.28 -5.07 -0.15
CA ASP A 151 -30.43 -6.01 0.59
C ASP A 151 -29.00 -5.45 0.82
N MET A 152 -28.88 -4.13 0.96
CA MET A 152 -27.61 -3.47 1.34
C MET A 152 -27.11 -3.95 2.70
N ILE A 153 -25.81 -4.14 2.83
CA ILE A 153 -25.17 -4.51 4.10
C ILE A 153 -25.16 -3.30 5.04
N LEU A 154 -25.60 -3.51 6.28
CA LEU A 154 -25.40 -2.54 7.36
C LEU A 154 -24.89 -3.27 8.60
N TYR A 155 -23.66 -2.99 9.00
CA TYR A 155 -23.15 -3.29 10.33
C TYR A 155 -22.97 -1.98 11.09
N SER A 156 -23.99 -1.60 11.86
CA SER A 156 -24.14 -0.23 12.35
C SER A 156 -23.07 0.17 13.37
N ASP A 157 -22.50 -0.80 14.08
CA ASP A 157 -21.39 -0.58 15.01
C ASP A 157 -20.09 -0.13 14.31
N TYR A 158 -19.96 -0.32 12.99
CA TYR A 158 -18.76 0.04 12.21
C TYR A 158 -19.01 1.19 11.21
N LEU A 159 -20.13 1.91 11.32
CA LEU A 159 -20.49 2.99 10.37
C LEU A 159 -20.31 4.38 11.03
N PRO A 160 -19.16 5.06 10.85
CA PRO A 160 -18.89 6.39 11.41
C PRO A 160 -19.20 7.55 10.44
N VAL A 161 -19.59 7.27 9.21
CA VAL A 161 -19.91 8.26 8.18
C VAL A 161 -21.26 7.90 7.56
N PHE A 162 -22.29 8.71 7.80
CA PHE A 162 -23.66 8.34 7.44
C PHE A 162 -24.61 9.55 7.36
N LYS A 163 -25.79 9.29 6.81
CA LYS A 163 -26.96 10.16 6.95
C LYS A 163 -28.09 9.43 7.66
N ILE A 164 -28.84 10.14 8.51
CA ILE A 164 -30.09 9.67 9.12
C ILE A 164 -31.20 10.62 8.73
N ASN A 165 -32.31 10.06 8.24
CA ASN A 165 -33.54 10.79 7.99
C ASN A 165 -34.65 10.20 8.84
N TYR A 166 -35.53 11.03 9.39
CA TYR A 166 -36.77 10.57 10.05
C TYR A 166 -37.81 11.68 10.08
N THR A 167 -39.08 11.31 10.22
CA THR A 167 -40.19 12.23 10.45
C THR A 167 -40.61 12.16 11.91
N LEU A 168 -40.83 13.31 12.54
CA LEU A 168 -41.33 13.45 13.91
C LEU A 168 -42.61 14.28 13.92
N ARG A 169 -43.61 13.83 14.67
CA ARG A 169 -44.82 14.60 15.00
C ARG A 169 -45.12 14.52 16.49
N LEU A 170 -45.28 15.67 17.13
CA LEU A 170 -45.75 15.76 18.52
C LEU A 170 -47.27 15.64 18.60
N ASP A 171 -47.77 15.00 19.64
CA ASP A 171 -49.21 14.80 19.81
C ASP A 171 -49.90 16.05 20.40
N LYS A 172 -50.79 16.64 19.61
CA LYS A 172 -51.55 17.84 19.99
C LYS A 172 -52.53 17.58 21.14
N THR A 173 -53.18 16.42 21.15
CA THR A 173 -54.25 16.08 22.11
C THR A 173 -53.72 15.99 23.54
N SER A 174 -52.53 15.41 23.70
CA SER A 174 -51.83 15.34 24.98
C SER A 174 -51.09 16.63 25.37
N GLY A 175 -51.01 17.61 24.45
CA GLY A 175 -50.24 18.83 24.67
C GLY A 175 -48.73 18.57 24.74
N SER A 176 -48.24 17.61 23.96
CA SER A 176 -46.83 17.23 23.98
C SER A 176 -45.94 18.35 23.45
N THR A 177 -44.93 18.73 24.22
CA THR A 177 -44.01 19.81 23.91
C THR A 177 -42.64 19.32 23.45
N LYS A 178 -42.30 18.04 23.64
CA LYS A 178 -40.98 17.53 23.24
C LYS A 178 -40.88 16.02 23.05
N ALA A 179 -39.99 15.63 22.16
CA ALA A 179 -39.59 14.25 21.88
C ALA A 179 -38.25 14.25 21.13
N GLY A 180 -37.53 13.13 21.12
CA GLY A 180 -36.27 13.06 20.40
C GLY A 180 -35.92 11.70 19.81
N PHE A 181 -35.03 11.75 18.82
CA PHE A 181 -34.46 10.59 18.13
C PHE A 181 -33.09 10.27 18.70
N ILE A 182 -32.78 8.98 18.85
CA ILE A 182 -31.52 8.48 19.38
C ILE A 182 -30.71 7.77 18.29
N PHE A 183 -29.41 8.02 18.27
CA PHE A 183 -28.42 7.20 17.57
C PHE A 183 -27.12 7.09 18.41
N GLY A 184 -26.19 6.24 17.98
CA GLY A 184 -24.95 6.01 18.70
C GLY A 184 -25.19 5.38 20.08
N ALA A 185 -26.30 4.68 20.26
CA ALA A 185 -26.59 4.05 21.54
C ALA A 185 -25.91 2.68 21.65
N ASN A 186 -25.51 2.30 22.87
CA ASN A 186 -24.91 0.99 23.14
C ASN A 186 -23.63 0.70 22.35
N ASP A 187 -22.80 1.72 22.10
CA ASP A 187 -21.47 1.49 21.53
C ASP A 187 -20.64 0.63 22.50
N ASN A 188 -20.39 -0.62 22.08
CA ASN A 188 -19.72 -1.64 22.89
C ASN A 188 -18.31 -1.21 23.34
N ARG A 189 -17.67 -0.28 22.62
CA ARG A 189 -16.35 0.25 22.98
C ARG A 189 -16.39 1.05 24.28
N LEU A 190 -17.56 1.53 24.71
CA LEU A 190 -17.73 2.41 25.87
C LEU A 190 -18.34 1.70 27.10
N MET A 191 -18.61 0.40 27.02
CA MET A 191 -19.35 -0.34 28.06
C MET A 191 -18.45 -1.00 29.12
N ASP A 192 -17.16 -1.18 28.82
CA ASP A 192 -16.21 -1.86 29.70
C ASP A 192 -14.99 -0.97 29.96
N LYS A 193 -14.83 -0.56 31.22
CA LYS A 193 -13.74 0.33 31.67
C LYS A 193 -12.35 -0.21 31.39
N ASN A 194 -12.20 -1.53 31.26
CA ASN A 194 -10.90 -2.13 31.01
C ASN A 194 -10.49 -1.99 29.53
N LYS A 195 -11.42 -1.72 28.62
CA LYS A 195 -11.19 -1.78 27.17
C LYS A 195 -11.12 -0.42 26.47
N ASN A 196 -11.36 0.69 27.18
CA ASN A 196 -11.40 2.03 26.58
C ASN A 196 -10.52 3.07 27.30
N LEU A 197 -10.17 4.12 26.56
CA LEU A 197 -9.26 5.19 26.98
C LEU A 197 -9.78 5.98 28.17
N PHE A 198 -11.09 6.26 28.21
CA PHE A 198 -11.73 7.03 29.27
C PHE A 198 -12.14 6.19 30.49
N LYS A 199 -11.86 4.88 30.49
CA LYS A 199 -12.27 3.93 31.53
C LYS A 199 -13.77 3.99 31.85
N LEU A 200 -14.59 4.26 30.83
CA LEU A 200 -16.05 4.30 30.94
C LEU A 200 -16.62 2.91 31.13
N ASN A 201 -17.61 2.76 32.00
CA ASN A 201 -18.30 1.52 32.29
C ASN A 201 -19.81 1.71 32.12
N ASN A 202 -20.23 2.05 30.91
CA ASN A 202 -21.62 2.37 30.63
C ASN A 202 -22.51 1.12 30.73
N PRO A 203 -23.58 1.14 31.56
CA PRO A 203 -24.66 0.18 31.45
C PRO A 203 -25.29 0.20 30.06
N LYS A 204 -26.01 -0.88 29.74
CA LYS A 204 -26.88 -0.90 28.57
C LYS A 204 -27.88 0.28 28.63
N ASP A 205 -28.08 0.91 27.49
CA ASP A 205 -28.98 2.03 27.20
C ASP A 205 -28.59 3.38 27.87
N SER A 206 -27.36 3.51 28.40
CA SER A 206 -26.90 4.74 29.06
C SER A 206 -26.00 5.64 28.22
N SER A 207 -25.31 5.10 27.20
CA SER A 207 -24.57 5.89 26.22
C SER A 207 -25.43 6.12 24.97
N TYR A 208 -25.53 7.36 24.51
CA TYR A 208 -26.32 7.74 23.33
C TYR A 208 -26.11 9.21 22.93
N ILE A 209 -26.46 9.52 21.66
CA ILE A 209 -26.76 10.87 21.20
C ILE A 209 -28.27 11.01 21.07
N LEU A 210 -28.84 12.07 21.63
CA LEU A 210 -30.28 12.40 21.54
C LEU A 210 -30.47 13.74 20.84
N ILE A 211 -31.27 13.74 19.76
CA ILE A 211 -31.71 14.93 19.04
C ILE A 211 -33.17 15.19 19.41
N GLU A 212 -33.40 16.14 20.32
CA GLU A 212 -34.71 16.47 20.90
C GLU A 212 -35.26 17.77 20.31
N LEU A 213 -36.48 17.71 19.76
CA LEU A 213 -37.26 18.90 19.44
C LEU A 213 -38.03 19.34 20.69
N ASP A 214 -37.90 20.62 21.08
CA ASP A 214 -38.63 21.24 22.17
C ASP A 214 -39.40 22.47 21.67
N ILE A 215 -40.72 22.34 21.59
CA ILE A 215 -41.64 23.41 21.18
C ILE A 215 -42.22 24.20 22.36
N ALA A 216 -41.93 23.83 23.61
CA ALA A 216 -42.45 24.54 24.78
C ALA A 216 -42.22 26.07 24.74
N PRO A 217 -41.07 26.60 24.25
CA PRO A 217 -40.86 28.03 24.13
C PRO A 217 -41.89 28.77 23.26
N LEU A 218 -42.48 28.11 22.25
CA LEU A 218 -43.51 28.71 21.38
C LEU A 218 -44.73 29.18 22.17
N ALA A 219 -45.06 28.54 23.30
CA ALA A 219 -46.15 28.96 24.18
C ALA A 219 -45.97 30.40 24.72
N THR A 220 -44.72 30.89 24.76
CA THR A 220 -44.34 32.24 25.25
C THR A 220 -43.80 33.15 24.14
N ASP A 221 -44.18 32.90 22.88
CA ASP A 221 -43.74 33.67 21.70
C ASP A 221 -42.22 33.68 21.47
N LYS A 222 -41.51 32.68 22.03
CA LYS A 222 -40.10 32.38 21.74
C LYS A 222 -40.02 31.29 20.68
N THR A 223 -38.88 31.18 20.02
CA THR A 223 -38.61 30.15 19.00
C THR A 223 -38.45 28.76 19.63
N ALA A 224 -38.91 27.72 18.93
CA ALA A 224 -38.64 26.33 19.30
C ALA A 224 -37.13 26.05 19.36
N LYS A 225 -36.75 24.98 20.07
CA LYS A 225 -35.36 24.59 20.27
C LYS A 225 -35.10 23.18 19.75
N LEU A 226 -33.88 22.98 19.26
CA LEU A 226 -33.31 21.67 19.01
C LEU A 226 -32.21 21.43 20.05
N ASN A 227 -32.46 20.53 21.00
CA ASN A 227 -31.49 20.16 22.02
C ASN A 227 -30.76 18.89 21.59
N VAL A 228 -29.43 18.94 21.59
CA VAL A 228 -28.56 17.79 21.34
C VAL A 228 -27.93 17.38 22.66
N TYR A 229 -28.16 16.14 23.09
CA TYR A 229 -27.54 15.55 24.27
C TYR A 229 -26.50 14.52 23.84
N ARG A 230 -25.36 14.50 24.55
CA ARG A 230 -24.33 13.47 24.46
C ARG A 230 -24.21 12.84 25.85
N SER A 231 -24.45 11.54 25.96
CA SER A 231 -24.42 10.79 27.22
C SER A 231 -23.45 9.62 27.09
N GLY A 232 -22.57 9.43 28.07
CA GLY A 232 -21.73 8.24 28.18
C GLY A 232 -20.62 8.12 27.12
N TYR A 233 -20.28 9.17 26.39
CA TYR A 233 -19.16 9.21 25.44
C TYR A 233 -17.88 9.76 26.06
N ALA A 234 -18.02 10.64 27.05
CA ALA A 234 -16.91 11.22 27.79
C ALA A 234 -17.26 11.34 29.30
N PRO A 235 -16.24 11.35 30.19
CA PRO A 235 -16.46 11.45 31.63
C PRO A 235 -17.28 12.68 32.07
N GLU A 236 -17.21 13.78 31.32
CA GLU A 236 -17.91 15.03 31.59
C GLU A 236 -19.37 15.06 31.09
N ASP A 237 -19.80 14.05 30.32
CA ASP A 237 -21.15 13.99 29.77
C ASP A 237 -22.21 13.91 30.88
N LYS A 238 -23.30 14.67 30.71
CA LYS A 238 -24.40 14.73 31.68
C LYS A 238 -25.73 14.45 30.99
N ARG A 239 -26.39 13.35 31.39
CA ARG A 239 -27.62 12.83 30.76
C ARG A 239 -28.76 13.85 30.59
N ASN A 240 -28.90 14.78 31.55
CA ASN A 240 -30.01 15.74 31.61
C ASN A 240 -29.60 17.17 31.22
N ILE A 241 -28.38 17.36 30.69
CA ILE A 241 -27.90 18.67 30.25
C ILE A 241 -27.59 18.58 28.76
N ALA A 242 -28.22 19.45 27.97
CA ALA A 242 -27.94 19.52 26.54
C ALA A 242 -26.46 19.84 26.32
N PHE A 243 -25.80 19.01 25.51
CA PHE A 243 -24.45 19.28 25.03
C PHE A 243 -24.43 20.55 24.18
N LYS A 244 -25.47 20.73 23.36
CA LYS A 244 -25.71 21.97 22.60
C LYS A 244 -27.21 22.17 22.38
N SER A 245 -27.67 23.42 22.42
CA SER A 245 -29.03 23.80 22.01
C SER A 245 -28.97 24.80 20.87
N PHE A 246 -29.79 24.57 19.85
CA PHE A 246 -29.96 25.46 18.70
C PHE A 246 -31.37 26.04 18.68
N THR A 247 -31.50 27.25 18.14
CA THR A 247 -32.81 27.85 17.86
C THR A 247 -33.35 27.30 16.54
N VAL A 248 -34.61 26.88 16.52
CA VAL A 248 -35.32 26.53 15.30
C VAL A 248 -36.03 27.79 14.78
N PRO A 249 -35.72 28.26 13.55
CA PRO A 249 -36.39 29.42 12.96
C PRO A 249 -37.92 29.26 12.87
N ASN A 250 -38.65 30.35 13.11
CA ASN A 250 -40.12 30.37 12.96
C ASN A 250 -40.59 30.12 11.51
N SER A 251 -39.70 30.29 10.52
CA SER A 251 -39.97 29.90 9.13
C SER A 251 -40.09 28.39 8.95
N ILE A 252 -39.55 27.59 9.87
CA ILE A 252 -39.58 26.13 9.86
C ILE A 252 -40.65 25.63 10.83
N ILE A 253 -40.53 25.96 12.12
CA ILE A 253 -41.49 25.53 13.16
C ILE A 253 -42.01 26.75 13.92
N ASN A 254 -43.33 26.90 13.95
CA ASN A 254 -44.05 28.00 14.58
C ASN A 254 -45.38 27.52 15.19
N LYS A 255 -46.14 28.44 15.80
CA LYS A 255 -47.41 28.10 16.48
C LYS A 255 -48.43 27.42 15.56
N GLN A 256 -48.40 27.71 14.26
CA GLN A 256 -49.36 27.19 13.28
C GLN A 256 -49.06 25.75 12.88
N ASN A 257 -47.79 25.33 12.84
CA ASN A 257 -47.38 24.00 12.37
C ASN A 257 -46.69 23.12 13.42
N GLN A 258 -46.52 23.56 14.68
CA GLN A 258 -45.79 22.82 15.74
C GLN A 258 -46.25 21.37 16.05
N TYR A 259 -47.42 20.95 15.56
CA TYR A 259 -47.95 19.58 15.71
C TYR A 259 -48.09 18.83 14.38
N GLU A 260 -47.57 19.40 13.29
CA GLU A 260 -47.49 18.75 11.99
C GLU A 260 -46.28 17.81 11.92
N ASN A 261 -46.18 17.06 10.82
CA ASN A 261 -45.01 16.23 10.55
C ASN A 261 -43.81 17.12 10.19
N HIS A 262 -42.70 16.97 10.92
CA HIS A 262 -41.44 17.62 10.61
C HIS A 262 -40.38 16.58 10.26
N LYS A 263 -39.69 16.77 9.14
CA LYS A 263 -38.66 15.83 8.66
C LYS A 263 -37.27 16.31 9.03
N PHE A 264 -36.52 15.44 9.68
CA PHE A 264 -35.15 15.69 10.13
C PHE A 264 -34.16 15.03 9.18
N TYR A 265 -33.08 15.76 8.91
CA TYR A 265 -31.94 15.29 8.13
C TYR A 265 -30.68 15.51 8.96
N ILE A 266 -30.00 14.41 9.27
CA ILE A 266 -28.75 14.42 10.03
C ILE A 266 -27.68 13.85 9.11
N SER A 267 -26.59 14.59 8.91
CA SER A 267 -25.41 14.06 8.24
C SER A 267 -24.23 14.09 9.22
N THR A 268 -23.46 13.01 9.27
CA THR A 268 -22.28 12.93 10.12
C THR A 268 -21.09 12.37 9.38
N VAL A 269 -19.93 12.97 9.62
CA VAL A 269 -18.62 12.51 9.14
C VAL A 269 -17.69 12.43 10.34
N LEU A 270 -17.46 11.23 10.85
CA LEU A 270 -16.54 10.98 11.97
C LEU A 270 -16.86 11.82 13.22
N GLY A 271 -18.15 12.06 13.45
CA GLY A 271 -18.68 12.87 14.56
C GLY A 271 -18.98 14.33 14.22
N ASP A 272 -18.45 14.86 13.12
CA ASP A 272 -18.82 16.19 12.63
C ASP A 272 -20.23 16.14 12.04
N THR A 273 -21.19 16.74 12.73
CA THR A 273 -22.62 16.48 12.52
C THR A 273 -23.36 17.75 12.12
N LYS A 274 -24.13 17.68 11.03
CA LYS A 274 -25.00 18.76 10.55
C LYS A 274 -26.45 18.33 10.61
N ILE A 275 -27.33 19.23 11.04
CA ILE A 275 -28.75 18.96 11.26
C ILE A 275 -29.60 19.96 10.51
N TYR A 276 -30.62 19.46 9.81
CA TYR A 276 -31.60 20.24 9.06
C TYR A 276 -33.03 19.75 9.37
N ILE A 277 -34.01 20.65 9.21
CA ILE A 277 -35.44 20.35 9.41
C ILE A 277 -36.25 20.85 8.21
N ASP A 278 -37.13 20.00 7.69
CA ASP A 278 -38.05 20.22 6.56
C ASP A 278 -37.37 20.54 5.21
N GLY A 279 -36.09 20.19 5.09
CA GLY A 279 -35.29 20.30 3.87
C GLY A 279 -33.80 20.19 4.17
N GLU A 280 -32.95 20.09 3.15
CA GLU A 280 -31.47 20.04 3.27
C GLU A 280 -30.81 21.34 2.76
N GLY A 281 -31.62 22.35 2.44
CA GLY A 281 -31.15 23.66 1.97
C GLY A 281 -30.63 24.55 3.09
N LYS A 282 -29.99 25.66 2.71
CA LYS A 282 -29.45 26.65 3.67
C LYS A 282 -30.52 27.21 4.61
N ASP A 283 -31.75 27.39 4.12
CA ASP A 283 -32.87 27.92 4.90
C ASP A 283 -33.44 26.91 5.92
N ASN A 284 -33.06 25.64 5.79
CA ASN A 284 -33.47 24.53 6.66
C ASN A 284 -32.39 24.13 7.68
N PHE A 285 -31.21 24.74 7.60
CA PHE A 285 -30.07 24.40 8.44
C PHE A 285 -30.28 24.86 9.89
N ILE A 286 -30.08 23.95 10.85
CA ILE A 286 -30.29 24.21 12.28
C ILE A 286 -28.97 24.29 13.05
N GLY A 287 -28.01 23.41 12.76
CA GLY A 287 -26.78 23.35 13.53
C GLY A 287 -25.68 22.49 12.94
N ASP A 288 -24.43 22.85 13.28
CA ASP A 288 -23.18 22.15 12.99
C ASP A 288 -22.41 22.02 14.32
N LEU A 289 -22.04 20.78 14.68
CA LEU A 289 -21.30 20.48 15.89
C LEU A 289 -20.50 19.19 15.77
N ASN A 290 -19.36 19.15 16.49
CA ASN A 290 -18.59 17.93 16.68
C ASN A 290 -19.11 17.15 17.89
N LEU A 291 -19.51 15.90 17.67
CA LEU A 291 -19.95 14.98 18.73
C LEU A 291 -18.83 14.07 19.24
N ASN A 292 -17.72 13.94 18.49
CA ASN A 292 -16.59 13.12 18.88
C ASN A 292 -15.83 13.73 20.07
N PRO A 293 -15.76 13.07 21.24
CA PRO A 293 -15.07 13.60 22.41
C PRO A 293 -13.55 13.68 22.24
N LEU A 294 -12.96 12.96 21.27
CA LEU A 294 -11.52 12.92 21.06
C LEU A 294 -11.01 14.00 20.12
N GLY A 295 -11.89 14.58 19.29
CA GLY A 295 -11.57 15.66 18.37
C GLY A 295 -12.31 15.53 17.04
N LYS A 296 -12.22 16.57 16.20
CA LYS A 296 -12.96 16.67 14.94
C LYS A 296 -12.14 16.10 13.78
N GLY A 297 -12.76 15.31 12.91
CA GLY A 297 -12.20 14.88 11.63
C GLY A 297 -11.49 13.51 11.66
N GLY A 298 -10.71 13.26 10.60
CA GLY A 298 -10.09 11.97 10.31
C GLY A 298 -8.94 11.55 11.21
N ASP A 299 -8.46 12.47 12.06
CA ASP A 299 -7.24 12.28 12.85
C ASP A 299 -7.46 11.72 14.26
N HIS A 300 -8.71 11.37 14.58
CA HIS A 300 -9.10 10.86 15.90
C HIS A 300 -9.87 9.54 15.77
N ILE A 301 -9.84 8.73 16.83
CA ILE A 301 -10.71 7.55 16.93
C ILE A 301 -12.16 7.99 16.75
N ALA A 302 -12.86 7.36 15.81
CA ALA A 302 -14.17 7.83 15.36
C ALA A 302 -15.29 7.49 16.35
N TYR A 303 -16.01 8.53 16.79
CA TYR A 303 -17.25 8.48 17.56
C TYR A 303 -18.20 9.62 17.15
N PRO A 304 -19.52 9.46 17.29
CA PRO A 304 -20.23 8.19 17.40
C PRO A 304 -20.24 7.44 16.05
N VAL A 305 -20.38 6.12 16.11
CA VAL A 305 -20.90 5.32 14.97
C VAL A 305 -22.43 5.30 15.03
N VAL A 306 -23.11 4.71 14.04
CA VAL A 306 -24.57 4.55 14.11
C VAL A 306 -25.01 3.74 15.34
N ALA A 307 -24.33 2.62 15.63
CA ALA A 307 -24.67 1.66 16.69
C ALA A 307 -26.19 1.38 16.77
N SER A 308 -26.80 1.44 17.96
CA SER A 308 -28.25 1.34 18.12
C SER A 308 -28.94 2.70 17.90
N ILE A 309 -30.14 2.66 17.32
CA ILE A 309 -31.00 3.82 17.08
C ILE A 309 -32.31 3.70 17.87
N GLY A 310 -33.07 4.79 18.01
CA GLY A 310 -34.39 4.71 18.62
C GLY A 310 -35.01 6.06 18.96
N PHE A 311 -35.86 6.07 19.98
CA PHE A 311 -36.71 7.22 20.31
C PHE A 311 -36.76 7.45 21.82
N SER A 312 -36.94 8.70 22.22
CA SER A 312 -37.12 9.12 23.61
C SER A 312 -38.26 10.12 23.74
N VAL A 313 -39.12 9.89 24.73
CA VAL A 313 -40.16 10.84 25.14
C VAL A 313 -40.20 10.96 26.65
N ASP A 314 -40.38 12.19 27.13
CA ASP A 314 -40.48 12.49 28.55
C ASP A 314 -41.81 12.03 29.15
N LYS A 315 -41.90 12.09 30.48
CA LYS A 315 -43.12 11.82 31.22
C LYS A 315 -44.32 12.56 30.61
N LYS A 316 -45.40 11.83 30.36
CA LYS A 316 -46.68 12.30 29.80
C LYS A 316 -46.60 12.91 28.39
N GLN A 317 -45.49 12.75 27.69
CA GLN A 317 -45.34 13.14 26.28
C GLN A 317 -45.71 11.97 25.36
N ILE A 318 -46.25 12.30 24.20
CA ILE A 318 -46.61 11.38 23.11
C ILE A 318 -46.07 11.95 21.81
N ALA A 319 -45.40 11.10 21.03
CA ALA A 319 -44.90 11.46 19.71
C ALA A 319 -45.07 10.30 18.72
N TYR A 320 -45.01 10.63 17.44
CA TYR A 320 -45.05 9.68 16.35
C TYR A 320 -43.80 9.84 15.49
N PHE A 321 -43.16 8.72 15.18
CA PHE A 321 -41.98 8.68 14.31
C PHE A 321 -42.27 7.83 13.07
N SER A 322 -41.86 8.29 11.88
CA SER A 322 -41.96 7.52 10.64
C SER A 322 -40.75 7.75 9.73
N ASP A 323 -40.67 6.99 8.65
CA ASP A 323 -39.70 7.20 7.56
C ASP A 323 -38.24 7.19 8.04
N VAL A 324 -37.93 6.33 9.02
CA VAL A 324 -36.58 6.25 9.59
C VAL A 324 -35.67 5.56 8.59
N GLN A 325 -34.64 6.28 8.13
CA GLN A 325 -33.66 5.79 7.17
C GLN A 325 -32.24 6.04 7.65
N ILE A 326 -31.36 5.06 7.45
CA ILE A 326 -29.90 5.23 7.51
C ILE A 326 -29.38 5.09 6.08
N ARG A 327 -28.52 6.01 5.65
CA ARG A 327 -28.08 6.12 4.26
C ARG A 327 -26.58 6.31 4.17
N ASN A 328 -26.02 5.90 3.04
CA ASN A 328 -24.67 6.30 2.65
C ASN A 328 -24.55 7.83 2.62
N PHE A 329 -23.39 8.36 3.00
CA PHE A 329 -23.20 9.82 3.08
C PHE A 329 -23.16 10.47 1.69
N ARG A 330 -22.32 9.94 0.79
CA ARG A 330 -22.09 10.44 -0.57
C ARG A 330 -23.21 10.07 -1.52
N ASN A 331 -23.35 10.81 -2.63
CA ASN A 331 -24.27 10.43 -3.69
C ASN A 331 -23.86 9.07 -4.31
N PRO A 332 -24.84 8.20 -4.66
CA PRO A 332 -26.28 8.45 -4.75
C PRO A 332 -27.02 8.36 -3.40
N SER A 333 -26.29 8.15 -2.30
CA SER A 333 -26.82 8.11 -0.94
C SER A 333 -27.88 7.01 -0.78
N ASN A 334 -27.58 5.81 -1.27
CA ASN A 334 -28.48 4.66 -1.17
C ASN A 334 -28.81 4.34 0.29
N VAL A 335 -30.01 3.80 0.48
CA VAL A 335 -30.56 3.46 1.79
C VAL A 335 -29.95 2.15 2.27
N LEU A 336 -29.31 2.17 3.42
CA LEU A 336 -28.75 0.98 4.08
C LEU A 336 -29.80 0.29 4.95
N TYR A 337 -30.69 1.09 5.56
CA TYR A 337 -31.75 0.64 6.45
C TYR A 337 -32.95 1.56 6.34
N SER A 338 -34.16 1.00 6.32
CA SER A 338 -35.42 1.73 6.34
C SER A 338 -36.44 0.96 7.17
N GLU A 339 -37.08 1.64 8.13
CA GLU A 339 -38.13 1.08 8.98
C GLU A 339 -39.22 2.12 9.27
N TYR A 340 -40.33 1.68 9.86
CA TYR A 340 -41.45 2.54 10.28
C TYR A 340 -42.08 3.35 9.14
N ALA A 341 -42.48 2.65 8.06
CA ALA A 341 -43.22 3.25 6.95
C ALA A 341 -44.57 3.87 7.36
N ASN A 342 -45.11 3.47 8.52
CA ASN A 342 -46.28 4.08 9.16
C ASN A 342 -45.87 4.74 10.49
N PRO A 343 -46.57 5.79 10.96
CA PRO A 343 -46.26 6.47 12.20
C PRO A 343 -46.24 5.54 13.42
N TYR A 344 -45.06 5.32 13.99
CA TYR A 344 -44.83 4.58 15.22
C TYR A 344 -45.08 5.48 16.44
N LYS A 345 -46.16 5.21 17.17
CA LYS A 345 -46.52 5.94 18.39
C LYS A 345 -45.63 5.51 19.55
N ILE A 346 -45.02 6.48 20.23
CA ILE A 346 -44.34 6.29 21.51
C ILE A 346 -44.98 7.17 22.59
N GLU A 347 -45.12 6.64 23.80
CA GLU A 347 -45.83 7.30 24.91
C GLU A 347 -45.05 7.15 26.21
N GLY A 348 -44.64 8.26 26.81
CA GLY A 348 -43.79 8.29 28.00
C GLY A 348 -44.47 7.91 29.30
N LYS A 349 -45.82 7.85 29.35
CA LYS A 349 -46.60 7.51 30.55
C LYS A 349 -46.10 8.27 31.80
N GLU A 350 -46.01 7.63 32.96
CA GLU A 350 -45.63 8.29 34.23
C GLU A 350 -44.11 8.41 34.47
N SER A 351 -43.26 7.79 33.64
CA SER A 351 -41.81 7.68 33.87
C SER A 351 -40.93 8.20 32.73
N GLY A 352 -41.51 8.56 31.58
CA GLY A 352 -40.77 8.66 30.32
C GLY A 352 -40.55 7.28 29.70
N LEU A 353 -40.19 7.27 28.42
CA LEU A 353 -39.91 6.05 27.67
C LEU A 353 -38.76 6.27 26.69
N GLN A 354 -37.80 5.34 26.71
CA GLN A 354 -36.72 5.22 25.75
C GLN A 354 -36.81 3.83 25.10
N VAL A 355 -36.79 3.77 23.77
CA VAL A 355 -36.82 2.50 23.00
C VAL A 355 -35.64 2.50 22.07
N LEU A 356 -34.85 1.42 22.07
CA LEU A 356 -33.66 1.26 21.24
C LEU A 356 -33.69 -0.06 20.46
N THR A 357 -33.16 -0.05 19.24
CA THR A 357 -32.99 -1.22 18.39
C THR A 357 -31.63 -1.17 17.66
N ASN A 358 -31.04 -2.33 17.38
CA ASN A 358 -29.83 -2.42 16.55
C ASN A 358 -30.28 -2.57 15.08
N PRO A 359 -29.98 -1.60 14.19
CA PRO A 359 -30.40 -1.64 12.79
C PRO A 359 -29.51 -2.52 11.90
N THR A 360 -28.52 -3.23 12.47
CA THR A 360 -27.65 -4.15 11.72
C THR A 360 -28.48 -5.20 10.98
N ARG A 361 -28.20 -5.38 9.70
CA ARG A 361 -28.88 -6.35 8.83
C ARG A 361 -28.03 -6.74 7.63
N ASN A 362 -28.35 -7.91 7.09
CA ASN A 362 -27.65 -8.54 5.98
C ASN A 362 -26.17 -8.83 6.29
N SER A 363 -25.54 -9.67 5.48
CA SER A 363 -24.14 -10.05 5.54
C SER A 363 -23.45 -9.75 4.21
N MET A 364 -22.13 -9.88 4.18
CA MET A 364 -21.39 -9.83 2.93
C MET A 364 -21.92 -10.88 1.94
N PRO A 365 -22.05 -10.54 0.63
CA PRO A 365 -22.73 -11.41 -0.32
C PRO A 365 -21.97 -12.72 -0.59
N MET A 366 -22.70 -13.83 -0.56
CA MET A 366 -22.27 -15.12 -1.09
C MET A 366 -23.05 -15.41 -2.37
N LEU A 367 -22.40 -15.79 -3.46
CA LEU A 367 -23.03 -16.03 -4.75
C LEU A 367 -22.67 -17.42 -5.25
N ARG A 368 -23.60 -18.15 -5.85
CA ARG A 368 -23.34 -19.48 -6.42
C ARG A 368 -24.10 -19.72 -7.72
N SER A 369 -23.55 -20.60 -8.54
CA SER A 369 -24.25 -21.18 -9.70
C SER A 369 -23.85 -22.65 -9.87
N ALA A 370 -24.84 -23.49 -10.12
CA ALA A 370 -24.65 -24.90 -10.44
C ALA A 370 -24.81 -25.11 -11.96
N PHE A 371 -23.97 -25.96 -12.55
CA PHE A 371 -24.02 -26.29 -13.97
C PHE A 371 -23.55 -27.72 -14.21
N SER A 372 -23.86 -28.29 -15.38
CA SER A 372 -23.37 -29.62 -15.76
C SER A 372 -22.57 -29.53 -17.05
N THR A 373 -21.39 -30.15 -17.07
CA THR A 373 -20.55 -30.27 -18.27
C THR A 373 -21.21 -31.19 -19.32
N LYS A 374 -20.83 -31.04 -20.59
CA LYS A 374 -21.38 -31.78 -21.75
C LYS A 374 -20.99 -33.28 -21.86
N GLY A 375 -20.30 -33.85 -20.86
CA GLY A 375 -19.97 -35.28 -20.79
C GLY A 375 -18.69 -35.71 -21.54
N SER A 376 -18.21 -34.92 -22.51
CA SER A 376 -16.86 -35.08 -23.07
C SER A 376 -15.78 -34.82 -22.00
N LYS A 377 -14.60 -35.44 -22.14
CA LYS A 377 -13.48 -35.19 -21.22
C LYS A 377 -12.98 -33.75 -21.34
N ILE A 378 -12.81 -33.07 -20.21
CA ILE A 378 -12.22 -31.72 -20.15
C ILE A 378 -10.73 -31.79 -20.52
N ALA A 379 -10.31 -30.95 -21.47
CA ALA A 379 -8.91 -30.79 -21.87
C ALA A 379 -8.23 -29.64 -21.11
N LYS A 380 -8.93 -28.50 -20.95
CA LYS A 380 -8.49 -27.37 -20.12
C LYS A 380 -9.68 -26.52 -19.69
N ALA A 381 -9.55 -25.81 -18.58
CA ALA A 381 -10.52 -24.79 -18.15
C ALA A 381 -9.83 -23.53 -17.61
N ARG A 382 -10.41 -22.37 -17.91
CA ARG A 382 -9.94 -21.05 -17.45
C ARG A 382 -11.05 -20.23 -16.85
N LEU A 383 -10.79 -19.66 -15.67
CA LEU A 383 -11.67 -18.69 -15.04
C LEU A 383 -11.08 -17.29 -15.20
N TYR A 384 -11.82 -16.41 -15.86
CA TYR A 384 -11.57 -14.97 -15.91
C TYR A 384 -12.53 -14.28 -14.94
N VAL A 385 -12.03 -13.46 -14.03
CA VAL A 385 -12.86 -12.86 -12.98
C VAL A 385 -12.33 -11.51 -12.50
N THR A 386 -13.24 -10.59 -12.20
CA THR A 386 -12.98 -9.32 -11.53
C THR A 386 -14.18 -8.93 -10.66
N SER A 387 -14.03 -7.92 -9.81
CA SER A 387 -15.11 -7.38 -8.98
C SER A 387 -15.06 -5.87 -8.87
N ARG A 388 -16.24 -5.24 -8.72
CA ARG A 388 -16.39 -3.94 -8.06
C ARG A 388 -16.44 -4.21 -6.57
N GLY A 389 -15.28 -4.11 -5.92
CA GLY A 389 -15.02 -4.64 -4.57
C GLY A 389 -13.82 -5.57 -4.60
N ILE A 390 -13.77 -6.52 -3.68
CA ILE A 390 -12.81 -7.63 -3.70
C ILE A 390 -13.53 -8.98 -3.59
N TYR A 391 -12.92 -10.06 -4.05
CA TYR A 391 -13.58 -11.36 -4.13
C TYR A 391 -12.71 -12.54 -3.68
N GLU A 392 -13.38 -13.65 -3.33
CA GLU A 392 -12.81 -14.99 -3.35
C GLU A 392 -13.69 -15.94 -4.17
N MET A 393 -13.08 -16.76 -5.03
CA MET A 393 -13.78 -17.75 -5.85
C MET A 393 -13.62 -19.16 -5.30
N TYR A 394 -14.66 -19.98 -5.49
CA TYR A 394 -14.69 -21.38 -5.14
C TYR A 394 -15.24 -22.21 -6.30
N ILE A 395 -14.66 -23.38 -6.55
CA ILE A 395 -15.20 -24.39 -7.48
C ILE A 395 -15.20 -25.73 -6.77
N ASN A 396 -16.35 -26.40 -6.72
CA ASN A 396 -16.52 -27.74 -6.14
C ASN A 396 -15.89 -27.91 -4.73
N GLY A 397 -16.13 -26.94 -3.86
CA GLY A 397 -15.61 -26.93 -2.48
C GLY A 397 -14.17 -26.43 -2.33
N GLN A 398 -13.44 -26.18 -3.41
CA GLN A 398 -12.05 -25.72 -3.38
C GLN A 398 -11.96 -24.22 -3.68
N ARG A 399 -11.17 -23.49 -2.88
CA ARG A 399 -10.84 -22.07 -3.13
C ARG A 399 -9.94 -21.96 -4.35
N VAL A 400 -10.26 -21.06 -5.28
CA VAL A 400 -9.47 -20.80 -6.48
C VAL A 400 -8.38 -19.78 -6.16
N GLY A 401 -7.11 -20.19 -6.31
CA GLY A 401 -5.95 -19.34 -6.05
C GLY A 401 -5.65 -19.12 -4.56
N ASN A 402 -4.56 -18.41 -4.28
CA ASN A 402 -4.05 -18.13 -2.93
C ASN A 402 -3.88 -16.63 -2.63
N ASP A 403 -4.28 -15.77 -3.55
CA ASP A 403 -4.17 -14.31 -3.44
C ASP A 403 -5.18 -13.74 -2.43
N TYR A 404 -4.86 -12.54 -1.94
CA TYR A 404 -5.76 -11.69 -1.17
C TYR A 404 -6.11 -10.44 -1.99
N PHE A 405 -7.30 -9.90 -1.73
CA PHE A 405 -7.74 -8.58 -2.20
C PHE A 405 -7.75 -8.38 -3.72
N ASN A 406 -7.87 -9.45 -4.50
CA ASN A 406 -8.11 -9.33 -5.93
C ASN A 406 -9.47 -8.64 -6.17
N PRO A 407 -9.55 -7.72 -7.16
CA PRO A 407 -8.60 -7.47 -8.25
C PRO A 407 -7.48 -6.46 -7.97
N GLY A 408 -7.32 -6.00 -6.73
CA GLY A 408 -6.34 -5.00 -6.34
C GLY A 408 -6.86 -3.56 -6.50
N SER A 409 -6.04 -2.59 -6.08
CA SER A 409 -6.36 -1.16 -6.13
C SER A 409 -5.86 -0.51 -7.42
N THR A 410 -6.79 0.03 -8.20
CA THR A 410 -6.55 0.83 -9.42
C THR A 410 -7.56 1.99 -9.46
N GLN A 411 -7.41 2.90 -10.43
CA GLN A 411 -8.42 3.94 -10.65
C GLN A 411 -9.61 3.32 -11.39
N TYR A 412 -10.57 2.75 -10.65
CA TYR A 412 -11.57 1.82 -11.20
C TYR A 412 -12.45 2.37 -12.31
N ASN A 413 -12.61 3.70 -12.42
CA ASN A 413 -13.34 4.31 -13.52
C ASN A 413 -12.54 4.42 -14.83
N LYS A 414 -11.23 4.17 -14.79
CA LYS A 414 -10.32 4.17 -15.95
C LYS A 414 -9.66 2.82 -16.21
N THR A 415 -9.19 2.15 -15.17
CA THR A 415 -8.54 0.84 -15.25
C THR A 415 -9.09 -0.08 -14.16
N LEU A 416 -9.57 -1.25 -14.55
CA LEU A 416 -9.92 -2.35 -13.64
C LEU A 416 -9.27 -3.65 -14.12
N LEU A 417 -8.55 -4.33 -13.22
CA LEU A 417 -7.86 -5.58 -13.55
C LEU A 417 -8.80 -6.78 -13.46
N TYR A 418 -8.63 -7.78 -14.31
CA TYR A 418 -9.21 -9.11 -14.11
C TYR A 418 -8.11 -10.17 -13.97
N GLN A 419 -8.38 -11.21 -13.19
CA GLN A 419 -7.46 -12.32 -12.96
C GLN A 419 -7.86 -13.52 -13.81
N THR A 420 -6.86 -14.31 -14.21
CA THR A 420 -7.06 -15.56 -14.93
C THR A 420 -6.51 -16.71 -14.09
N TYR A 421 -7.32 -17.75 -13.90
CA TYR A 421 -6.93 -18.96 -13.18
C TYR A 421 -7.03 -20.19 -14.07
N ASP A 422 -6.05 -21.09 -13.96
CA ASP A 422 -6.19 -22.46 -14.45
C ASP A 422 -7.05 -23.25 -13.45
N VAL A 423 -8.24 -23.64 -13.88
CA VAL A 423 -9.21 -24.36 -13.06
C VAL A 423 -9.52 -25.73 -13.65
N SER A 424 -8.65 -26.25 -14.52
CA SER A 424 -8.84 -27.54 -15.20
C SER A 424 -9.07 -28.68 -14.19
N ASP A 425 -8.29 -28.70 -13.11
CA ASP A 425 -8.35 -29.76 -12.08
C ASP A 425 -9.38 -29.49 -10.98
N TYR A 426 -10.09 -28.36 -11.01
CA TYR A 426 -11.16 -28.05 -10.07
C TYR A 426 -12.50 -28.63 -10.51
N LEU A 427 -12.64 -28.93 -11.80
CA LEU A 427 -13.88 -29.40 -12.41
C LEU A 427 -13.94 -30.93 -12.46
N THR A 428 -15.16 -31.45 -12.43
CA THR A 428 -15.47 -32.86 -12.64
C THR A 428 -16.39 -33.04 -13.84
N ASN A 429 -16.39 -34.21 -14.48
CA ASN A 429 -17.43 -34.53 -15.46
C ASN A 429 -18.78 -34.64 -14.75
N GLY A 430 -19.81 -33.98 -15.29
CA GLY A 430 -21.16 -33.89 -14.72
C GLY A 430 -21.39 -32.58 -13.97
N ASN A 431 -22.01 -32.68 -12.80
CA ASN A 431 -22.43 -31.52 -12.00
C ASN A 431 -21.25 -30.82 -11.34
N ASN A 432 -21.19 -29.51 -11.50
CA ASN A 432 -20.20 -28.62 -10.92
C ASN A 432 -20.89 -27.42 -10.27
N VAL A 433 -20.21 -26.81 -9.31
CA VAL A 433 -20.63 -25.54 -8.70
C VAL A 433 -19.48 -24.56 -8.70
N ILE A 434 -19.78 -23.33 -9.11
CA ILE A 434 -18.92 -22.17 -8.94
C ILE A 434 -19.57 -21.23 -7.91
N GLY A 435 -18.76 -20.66 -7.02
CA GLY A 435 -19.22 -19.73 -6.01
C GLY A 435 -18.25 -18.57 -5.79
N ALA A 436 -18.76 -17.47 -5.24
CA ALA A 436 -18.01 -16.28 -4.91
C ALA A 436 -18.41 -15.74 -3.53
N LEU A 437 -17.45 -15.18 -2.80
CA LEU A 437 -17.65 -14.26 -1.67
C LEU A 437 -17.20 -12.86 -2.10
N LEU A 438 -17.96 -11.83 -1.75
CA LEU A 438 -17.61 -10.43 -2.04
C LEU A 438 -17.34 -9.64 -0.75
N GLY A 439 -16.41 -8.70 -0.81
CA GLY A 439 -16.15 -7.71 0.23
C GLY A 439 -16.02 -6.30 -0.35
N GLU A 440 -16.10 -5.28 0.52
CA GLU A 440 -16.14 -3.87 0.09
C GLU A 440 -14.88 -3.41 -0.67
N GLY A 441 -13.70 -3.88 -0.22
CA GLY A 441 -12.41 -3.49 -0.78
C GLY A 441 -12.21 -1.98 -0.88
N TRP A 442 -11.51 -1.53 -1.91
CA TRP A 442 -11.36 -0.10 -2.20
C TRP A 442 -12.57 0.52 -2.91
N TRP A 443 -13.53 -0.29 -3.37
CA TRP A 443 -14.70 0.17 -4.14
C TRP A 443 -15.67 0.95 -3.27
N SER A 444 -16.18 0.28 -2.22
CA SER A 444 -17.18 0.78 -1.29
C SER A 444 -16.69 0.81 0.17
N GLY A 445 -15.39 0.68 0.39
CA GLY A 445 -14.80 0.83 1.72
C GLY A 445 -14.38 2.27 2.01
N GLY A 446 -13.95 2.51 3.24
CA GLY A 446 -13.12 3.66 3.56
C GLY A 446 -11.73 3.49 2.93
N SER A 447 -11.31 4.45 2.11
CA SER A 447 -10.05 4.36 1.34
C SER A 447 -9.12 5.55 1.53
N THR A 448 -9.47 6.54 2.37
CA THR A 448 -8.68 7.76 2.60
C THR A 448 -8.95 8.35 3.99
N PHE A 449 -8.07 9.23 4.47
CA PHE A 449 -8.20 9.96 5.73
C PHE A 449 -9.34 10.98 5.72
N MET A 450 -9.79 11.36 4.52
CA MET A 450 -10.91 12.25 4.29
C MET A 450 -12.23 11.46 4.43
N GLY A 451 -12.81 11.45 5.63
CA GLY A 451 -13.96 10.59 5.96
C GLY A 451 -15.19 10.79 5.06
N ASP A 452 -15.39 11.97 4.51
CA ASP A 452 -16.45 12.30 3.57
C ASP A 452 -16.32 11.58 2.21
N TYR A 453 -15.19 10.93 1.94
CA TYR A 453 -14.93 10.13 0.73
C TYR A 453 -15.07 8.62 0.93
N TRP A 454 -15.80 8.21 1.95
CA TRP A 454 -16.24 6.81 2.08
C TRP A 454 -17.06 6.38 0.86
N ASN A 455 -16.95 5.12 0.44
CA ASN A 455 -17.51 4.62 -0.82
C ASN A 455 -16.96 5.38 -2.04
N PHE A 456 -15.62 5.37 -2.19
CA PHE A 456 -14.92 6.27 -3.11
C PHE A 456 -15.44 6.19 -4.56
N PHE A 457 -15.62 4.97 -5.08
CA PHE A 457 -16.05 4.71 -6.45
C PHE A 457 -17.54 4.39 -6.57
N GLY A 458 -18.08 3.63 -5.61
CA GLY A 458 -19.47 3.22 -5.60
C GLY A 458 -19.82 2.53 -4.30
N ASP A 459 -21.10 2.22 -4.10
CA ASP A 459 -21.60 1.77 -2.80
C ASP A 459 -22.14 0.34 -2.76
N LYS A 460 -22.07 -0.37 -3.89
CA LYS A 460 -22.58 -1.75 -4.01
C LYS A 460 -21.60 -2.67 -4.72
N GLN A 461 -21.32 -3.83 -4.13
CA GLN A 461 -20.37 -4.80 -4.70
C GLN A 461 -21.01 -5.61 -5.83
N SER A 462 -20.20 -5.97 -6.83
CA SER A 462 -20.62 -6.88 -7.88
C SER A 462 -19.45 -7.65 -8.47
N ILE A 463 -19.74 -8.79 -9.09
CA ILE A 463 -18.76 -9.67 -9.72
C ILE A 463 -19.05 -9.83 -11.21
N LEU A 464 -17.98 -9.92 -11.99
CA LEU A 464 -18.00 -10.29 -13.40
C LEU A 464 -17.08 -11.49 -13.58
N ALA A 465 -17.62 -12.62 -14.01
CA ALA A 465 -16.84 -13.83 -14.22
C ALA A 465 -17.26 -14.62 -15.45
N LYS A 466 -16.27 -15.28 -16.06
CA LYS A 466 -16.40 -16.13 -17.24
C LYS A 466 -15.49 -17.35 -17.08
N LEU A 467 -16.08 -18.52 -17.03
CA LEU A 467 -15.40 -19.82 -17.06
C LEU A 467 -15.48 -20.38 -18.49
N VAL A 468 -14.33 -20.67 -19.09
CA VAL A 468 -14.22 -21.30 -20.41
C VAL A 468 -13.71 -22.72 -20.22
N ILE A 469 -14.50 -23.71 -20.64
CA ILE A 469 -14.17 -25.14 -20.62
C ILE A 469 -13.92 -25.58 -22.05
N THR A 470 -12.75 -26.11 -22.33
CA THR A 470 -12.41 -26.73 -23.63
C THR A 470 -12.34 -28.24 -23.44
N TYR A 471 -13.07 -28.98 -24.26
CA TYR A 471 -13.12 -30.44 -24.25
C TYR A 471 -12.10 -31.06 -25.20
N THR A 472 -11.78 -32.35 -25.01
CA THR A 472 -10.82 -33.08 -25.86
C THR A 472 -11.29 -33.26 -27.31
N ASN A 473 -12.58 -33.09 -27.58
CA ASN A 473 -13.15 -33.09 -28.94
C ASN A 473 -13.04 -31.70 -29.62
N GLY A 474 -12.48 -30.69 -28.95
CA GLY A 474 -12.33 -29.32 -29.44
C GLY A 474 -13.52 -28.40 -29.17
N GLU A 475 -14.64 -28.91 -28.66
CA GLU A 475 -15.80 -28.07 -28.30
C GLU A 475 -15.48 -27.19 -27.09
N LYS A 476 -16.13 -26.02 -27.04
CA LYS A 476 -16.06 -25.09 -25.91
C LYS A 476 -17.42 -24.94 -25.24
N GLU A 477 -17.38 -24.72 -23.94
CA GLU A 477 -18.53 -24.34 -23.12
C GLU A 477 -18.16 -23.15 -22.24
N ILE A 478 -19.11 -22.23 -22.09
CA ILE A 478 -18.92 -20.98 -21.36
C ILE A 478 -19.97 -20.93 -20.25
N ILE A 479 -19.50 -20.74 -19.03
CA ILE A 479 -20.34 -20.47 -17.86
C ILE A 479 -20.00 -19.06 -17.39
N SER A 480 -20.97 -18.15 -17.36
CA SER A 480 -20.74 -16.74 -17.03
C SER A 480 -21.65 -16.26 -15.90
N THR A 481 -21.30 -15.13 -15.29
CA THR A 481 -22.16 -14.43 -14.33
C THR A 481 -23.44 -13.96 -15.01
N ASN A 482 -24.59 -14.47 -14.58
CA ASN A 482 -25.89 -14.15 -15.16
C ASN A 482 -27.00 -14.19 -14.09
N PRO A 483 -27.87 -13.16 -13.99
CA PRO A 483 -28.97 -13.14 -13.03
C PRO A 483 -29.90 -14.37 -13.08
N SER A 484 -30.07 -14.99 -14.25
CA SER A 484 -30.97 -16.14 -14.44
C SER A 484 -30.40 -17.47 -13.93
N THR A 485 -29.08 -17.57 -13.72
CA THR A 485 -28.42 -18.83 -13.32
C THR A 485 -27.68 -18.73 -11.98
N TRP A 486 -27.47 -17.51 -11.48
CA TRP A 486 -26.79 -17.27 -10.21
C TRP A 486 -27.78 -16.90 -9.11
N LYS A 487 -27.51 -17.43 -7.93
CA LYS A 487 -28.22 -17.09 -6.70
C LYS A 487 -27.28 -16.47 -5.69
N TYR A 488 -27.81 -15.67 -4.77
CA TYR A 488 -27.08 -15.12 -3.64
C TYR A 488 -27.72 -15.42 -2.29
N PHE A 489 -26.89 -15.34 -1.27
CA PHE A 489 -27.24 -15.41 0.14
C PHE A 489 -26.53 -14.28 0.89
N ASN A 490 -27.28 -13.58 1.73
CA ASN A 490 -26.86 -12.40 2.48
C ASN A 490 -27.16 -12.54 3.98
N ASP A 491 -27.20 -13.76 4.48
CA ASP A 491 -27.23 -14.07 5.92
C ASP A 491 -26.11 -15.06 6.29
N GLY A 492 -24.97 -14.95 5.60
CA GLY A 492 -23.78 -15.79 5.77
C GLY A 492 -22.95 -15.44 7.02
N PRO A 493 -21.88 -16.22 7.28
CA PRO A 493 -21.04 -16.02 8.45
C PRO A 493 -20.12 -14.79 8.33
N LEU A 494 -19.71 -14.38 7.13
CA LEU A 494 -19.01 -13.10 6.94
C LEU A 494 -20.03 -11.94 7.03
N VAL A 495 -20.22 -11.40 8.23
CA VAL A 495 -21.22 -10.35 8.50
C VAL A 495 -20.79 -9.02 7.88
N TYR A 496 -19.54 -8.64 8.09
CA TYR A 496 -18.99 -7.39 7.58
C TYR A 496 -17.48 -7.51 7.33
N SER A 497 -16.96 -6.74 6.39
CA SER A 497 -15.54 -6.70 6.06
C SER A 497 -15.15 -5.29 5.64
N SER A 498 -14.05 -4.77 6.19
CA SER A 498 -13.50 -3.48 5.85
C SER A 498 -12.00 -3.42 6.10
N PHE A 499 -11.24 -2.73 5.24
CA PHE A 499 -9.81 -2.52 5.50
C PHE A 499 -9.54 -1.65 6.73
N PHE A 500 -10.36 -0.61 6.98
CA PHE A 500 -10.17 0.28 8.13
C PHE A 500 -10.86 -0.22 9.39
N GLN A 501 -12.05 -0.82 9.25
CA GLN A 501 -12.83 -1.22 10.43
C GLN A 501 -12.44 -2.63 10.92
N GLY A 502 -12.14 -3.56 10.00
CA GLY A 502 -11.84 -4.96 10.27
C GLY A 502 -12.92 -5.92 9.75
N GLU A 503 -12.85 -7.19 10.15
CA GLU A 503 -13.78 -8.24 9.73
C GLU A 503 -14.68 -8.71 10.90
N VAL A 504 -15.97 -8.87 10.64
CA VAL A 504 -16.94 -9.45 11.57
C VAL A 504 -17.40 -10.79 11.02
N TYR A 505 -17.06 -11.86 11.73
CA TYR A 505 -17.38 -13.23 11.34
C TYR A 505 -18.22 -13.92 12.42
N ASN A 506 -19.37 -14.46 12.04
CA ASN A 506 -20.25 -15.25 12.89
C ASN A 506 -20.22 -16.72 12.50
N ALA A 507 -19.30 -17.48 13.11
CA ALA A 507 -19.11 -18.89 12.82
C ALA A 507 -20.30 -19.75 13.23
N ALA A 508 -21.16 -19.28 14.15
CA ALA A 508 -22.42 -19.99 14.46
C ALA A 508 -23.34 -20.12 13.22
N LYS A 509 -23.11 -19.32 12.17
CA LYS A 509 -23.81 -19.41 10.88
C LYS A 509 -23.15 -20.37 9.88
N ASP A 510 -21.98 -20.95 10.18
CA ASP A 510 -21.29 -21.90 9.28
C ASP A 510 -22.17 -23.09 8.89
N THR A 511 -23.07 -23.52 9.79
CA THR A 511 -23.98 -24.63 9.52
C THR A 511 -25.02 -24.30 8.45
N LEU A 512 -25.39 -23.02 8.28
CA LEU A 512 -26.34 -22.57 7.25
C LEU A 512 -25.78 -22.71 5.83
N ILE A 513 -24.46 -22.65 5.72
CA ILE A 513 -23.72 -22.64 4.45
C ILE A 513 -22.84 -23.89 4.29
N LYS A 514 -23.02 -24.92 5.11
CA LYS A 514 -22.19 -26.13 5.02
C LYS A 514 -22.25 -26.71 3.61
N ASN A 515 -21.10 -26.83 2.95
CA ASN A 515 -20.96 -27.32 1.57
C ASN A 515 -21.66 -26.47 0.50
N TRP A 516 -21.99 -25.19 0.75
CA TRP A 516 -22.69 -24.29 -0.18
C TRP A 516 -22.08 -24.22 -1.59
N ASN A 517 -20.76 -24.35 -1.66
CA ASN A 517 -19.94 -24.33 -2.85
C ASN A 517 -19.75 -25.73 -3.49
N THR A 518 -20.61 -26.69 -3.17
CA THR A 518 -20.64 -28.04 -3.78
C THR A 518 -21.98 -28.33 -4.44
N ALA A 519 -22.01 -29.28 -5.38
CA ALA A 519 -23.23 -29.69 -6.10
C ALA A 519 -24.31 -30.31 -5.20
N SER A 520 -23.97 -30.76 -4.00
CA SER A 520 -24.91 -31.41 -3.06
C SER A 520 -25.78 -30.43 -2.26
N TYR A 521 -25.47 -29.13 -2.29
CA TYR A 521 -26.13 -28.15 -1.45
C TYR A 521 -27.51 -27.74 -1.97
N ASN A 522 -28.49 -27.69 -1.08
CA ASN A 522 -29.83 -27.20 -1.35
C ASN A 522 -29.89 -25.67 -1.18
N ASP A 523 -30.03 -24.95 -2.30
CA ASP A 523 -30.10 -23.49 -2.34
C ASP A 523 -31.51 -22.94 -2.57
N THR A 524 -32.56 -23.69 -2.23
CA THR A 524 -33.96 -23.23 -2.41
C THR A 524 -34.29 -21.96 -1.62
N THR A 525 -33.53 -21.66 -0.57
CA THR A 525 -33.68 -20.45 0.25
C THR A 525 -32.87 -19.26 -0.26
N TRP A 526 -31.98 -19.46 -1.23
CA TRP A 526 -31.17 -18.39 -1.81
C TRP A 526 -31.99 -17.60 -2.83
N LYS A 527 -31.73 -16.29 -2.91
CA LYS A 527 -32.41 -15.38 -3.82
C LYS A 527 -31.71 -15.35 -5.18
N GLU A 528 -32.41 -14.98 -6.25
CA GLU A 528 -31.78 -14.77 -7.56
C GLU A 528 -30.91 -13.51 -7.57
N CYS A 529 -29.70 -13.59 -8.12
CA CYS A 529 -28.85 -12.42 -8.31
C CYS A 529 -29.51 -11.37 -9.20
N LYS A 530 -29.10 -10.10 -9.04
CA LYS A 530 -29.50 -8.98 -9.90
C LYS A 530 -28.31 -8.46 -10.69
N GLU A 531 -28.57 -7.95 -11.89
CA GLU A 531 -27.57 -7.16 -12.62
C GLU A 531 -27.36 -5.83 -11.87
N ILE A 532 -26.11 -5.47 -11.63
CA ILE A 532 -25.72 -4.27 -10.90
C ILE A 532 -25.16 -3.25 -11.91
N PRO A 533 -25.98 -2.31 -12.39
CA PRO A 533 -25.52 -1.26 -13.30
C PRO A 533 -24.55 -0.31 -12.59
N LEU A 534 -23.93 0.58 -13.36
CA LEU A 534 -23.19 1.71 -12.79
C LEU A 534 -24.16 2.80 -12.31
N GLU A 535 -25.20 3.06 -13.10
CA GLU A 535 -26.28 4.00 -12.76
C GLU A 535 -26.90 3.63 -11.41
N GLY A 536 -27.00 4.62 -10.51
CA GLY A 536 -27.53 4.42 -9.16
C GLY A 536 -26.58 3.75 -8.17
N HIS A 537 -25.36 3.37 -8.57
CA HIS A 537 -24.40 2.67 -7.69
C HIS A 537 -22.97 3.22 -7.71
N ILE A 538 -22.67 4.19 -8.57
CA ILE A 538 -21.39 4.92 -8.57
C ILE A 538 -21.51 6.28 -7.93
N ASN A 539 -20.38 6.80 -7.46
CA ASN A 539 -20.34 8.16 -6.96
C ASN A 539 -20.59 9.20 -8.06
N THR A 540 -21.45 10.18 -7.76
CA THR A 540 -21.80 11.29 -8.66
C THR A 540 -21.61 12.65 -8.01
N ASP A 541 -20.85 12.73 -6.91
CA ASP A 541 -20.51 14.01 -6.30
C ASP A 541 -19.66 14.84 -7.27
N LYS A 542 -19.86 16.16 -7.27
CA LYS A 542 -19.10 17.04 -8.15
C LYS A 542 -17.61 17.01 -7.78
N PRO A 543 -16.70 16.99 -8.77
CA PRO A 543 -15.28 17.13 -8.50
C PRO A 543 -14.97 18.48 -7.85
N SER A 544 -13.81 18.57 -7.21
CA SER A 544 -13.29 19.81 -6.62
C SER A 544 -11.81 19.98 -6.98
N ASP A 545 -11.21 21.13 -6.70
CA ASP A 545 -9.77 21.36 -6.96
C ASP A 545 -8.84 20.34 -6.27
N LYS A 546 -9.33 19.67 -5.23
CA LYS A 546 -8.59 18.68 -4.44
C LYS A 546 -8.82 17.24 -4.89
N ILE A 547 -9.81 16.96 -5.76
CA ILE A 547 -10.28 15.61 -6.04
C ILE A 547 -10.80 15.48 -7.47
N LEU A 548 -10.36 14.41 -8.12
CA LEU A 548 -10.75 14.09 -9.49
C LEU A 548 -12.18 13.57 -9.61
N ASP A 549 -12.73 13.76 -10.80
CA ASP A 549 -14.02 13.16 -11.16
C ASP A 549 -13.88 11.63 -11.30
N VAL A 550 -14.72 10.92 -10.55
CA VAL A 550 -14.83 9.45 -10.55
C VAL A 550 -16.20 8.97 -11.03
N SER A 551 -17.03 9.88 -11.55
CA SER A 551 -18.39 9.57 -12.00
C SER A 551 -18.48 9.05 -13.44
N ASP A 552 -17.41 9.20 -14.23
CA ASP A 552 -17.35 8.72 -15.61
C ASP A 552 -16.56 7.41 -15.75
N PHE A 553 -17.26 6.34 -16.15
CA PHE A 553 -16.73 5.01 -16.43
C PHE A 553 -16.76 4.67 -17.94
N SER A 554 -17.11 5.63 -18.81
CA SER A 554 -17.23 5.40 -20.26
C SER A 554 -15.90 5.03 -20.93
N SER A 555 -14.79 5.40 -20.30
CA SER A 555 -13.42 5.09 -20.74
C SER A 555 -12.77 3.93 -19.96
N MET A 556 -13.52 3.26 -19.08
CA MET A 556 -13.00 2.17 -18.26
C MET A 556 -12.44 1.03 -19.13
N GLN A 557 -11.20 0.64 -18.84
CA GLN A 557 -10.52 -0.50 -19.45
C GLN A 557 -10.51 -1.71 -18.51
N LEU A 558 -10.98 -2.86 -19.01
CA LEU A 558 -10.79 -4.16 -18.35
C LEU A 558 -9.54 -4.83 -18.90
N ILE A 559 -8.51 -4.99 -18.08
CA ILE A 559 -7.22 -5.51 -18.54
C ILE A 559 -6.75 -6.69 -17.69
N GLY A 560 -6.08 -7.65 -18.32
CA GLY A 560 -5.52 -8.81 -17.65
C GLY A 560 -4.51 -8.40 -16.60
N GLN A 561 -4.57 -9.06 -15.44
CA GLN A 561 -3.68 -8.84 -14.31
C GLN A 561 -2.21 -8.88 -14.77
N PHE A 562 -1.46 -7.83 -14.43
CA PHE A 562 -0.01 -7.80 -14.54
C PHE A 562 0.61 -7.33 -13.22
N GLY A 563 1.84 -7.77 -12.97
CA GLY A 563 2.54 -7.53 -11.72
C GLY A 563 2.02 -8.35 -10.55
N THR A 564 2.67 -8.16 -9.41
CA THR A 564 2.42 -8.98 -8.22
C THR A 564 1.11 -8.60 -7.54
N THR A 565 0.39 -9.63 -7.11
CA THR A 565 -0.81 -9.57 -6.26
C THR A 565 -0.43 -9.67 -4.79
N VAL A 566 -1.38 -9.42 -3.88
CA VAL A 566 -1.13 -9.59 -2.45
C VAL A 566 -1.20 -11.07 -2.08
N LYS A 567 -0.15 -11.59 -1.43
CA LYS A 567 -0.07 -12.98 -0.97
C LYS A 567 0.42 -13.06 0.46
N LYS A 568 0.13 -14.19 1.13
CA LYS A 568 0.85 -14.60 2.34
C LYS A 568 2.29 -14.92 1.99
N ILE A 569 3.23 -14.23 2.61
CA ILE A 569 4.68 -14.41 2.38
C ILE A 569 5.40 -15.01 3.58
N LYS A 570 4.89 -14.81 4.80
CA LYS A 570 5.47 -15.31 6.05
C LYS A 570 4.37 -15.58 7.08
N GLU A 571 4.70 -16.32 8.13
CA GLU A 571 3.85 -16.54 9.31
C GLU A 571 4.71 -16.18 10.55
N LEU A 572 4.19 -15.32 11.42
CA LEU A 572 4.79 -14.97 12.71
C LEU A 572 4.00 -15.60 13.85
N LYS A 573 4.72 -15.98 14.92
CA LYS A 573 4.14 -16.51 16.15
C LYS A 573 4.31 -15.46 17.26
N ALA A 574 3.33 -15.34 18.15
CA ALA A 574 3.47 -14.52 19.35
C ALA A 574 4.66 -14.99 20.21
N LEU A 575 5.40 -14.02 20.75
CA LEU A 575 6.56 -14.24 21.60
C LEU A 575 6.21 -14.15 23.09
N SER A 576 5.24 -13.32 23.45
CA SER A 576 4.78 -13.16 24.83
C SER A 576 3.30 -12.77 24.87
N VAL A 577 2.71 -12.91 26.06
CA VAL A 577 1.36 -12.44 26.39
C VAL A 577 1.37 -11.88 27.81
N GLU A 578 0.67 -10.76 28.00
CA GLU A 578 0.43 -10.15 29.31
C GLU A 578 -1.07 -9.90 29.49
N GLU A 579 -1.60 -10.18 30.68
CA GLU A 579 -2.93 -9.69 31.07
C GLU A 579 -2.77 -8.29 31.67
N ILE A 580 -3.01 -7.26 30.86
CA ILE A 580 -2.75 -5.86 31.24
C ILE A 580 -3.85 -5.33 32.15
N ARG A 581 -5.08 -5.79 31.92
CA ARG A 581 -6.28 -5.49 32.71
C ARG A 581 -7.13 -6.76 32.76
N PRO A 582 -8.04 -6.89 33.74
CA PRO A 582 -8.87 -8.10 33.86
C PRO A 582 -9.57 -8.45 32.54
N GLY A 583 -9.25 -9.63 31.98
CA GLY A 583 -9.80 -10.14 30.72
C GLY A 583 -9.26 -9.47 29.44
N VAL A 584 -8.14 -8.74 29.52
CA VAL A 584 -7.48 -8.06 28.40
C VAL A 584 -6.07 -8.61 28.22
N PHE A 585 -5.91 -9.48 27.21
CA PHE A 585 -4.63 -10.14 26.93
C PHE A 585 -3.95 -9.50 25.72
N VAL A 586 -2.75 -8.96 25.91
CA VAL A 586 -1.97 -8.34 24.84
C VAL A 586 -0.79 -9.23 24.48
N TYR A 587 -0.74 -9.67 23.22
CA TYR A 587 0.32 -10.49 22.65
C TYR A 587 1.32 -9.62 21.91
N ASP A 588 2.61 -9.88 22.08
CA ASP A 588 3.69 -9.29 21.28
C ASP A 588 4.12 -10.26 20.18
N MET A 589 3.96 -9.87 18.91
CA MET A 589 4.42 -10.65 17.76
C MET A 589 5.93 -10.52 17.51
N GLY A 590 6.63 -9.64 18.24
CA GLY A 590 8.06 -9.36 18.14
C GLY A 590 8.47 -8.51 16.95
N GLN A 591 7.55 -8.25 16.02
CA GLN A 591 7.79 -7.55 14.77
C GLN A 591 6.52 -6.81 14.34
N ASN A 592 6.65 -5.54 13.99
CA ASN A 592 5.58 -4.77 13.34
C ASN A 592 5.43 -5.23 11.89
N MET A 593 4.28 -5.78 11.53
CA MET A 593 3.97 -6.39 10.23
C MET A 593 2.66 -5.84 9.65
N ALA A 594 2.40 -6.06 8.35
CA ALA A 594 1.06 -5.92 7.79
C ALA A 594 0.49 -7.29 7.44
N GLY A 595 -0.76 -7.56 7.83
CA GLY A 595 -1.39 -8.83 7.53
C GLY A 595 -2.66 -9.10 8.33
N VAL A 596 -2.95 -10.40 8.54
CA VAL A 596 -4.16 -10.86 9.24
C VAL A 596 -3.80 -11.79 10.39
N PRO A 597 -4.62 -11.83 11.46
CA PRO A 597 -4.41 -12.80 12.53
C PRO A 597 -4.69 -14.24 12.05
N LYS A 598 -4.10 -15.20 12.74
CA LYS A 598 -4.42 -16.62 12.65
C LYS A 598 -4.46 -17.18 14.07
N ILE A 599 -5.66 -17.24 14.64
CA ILE A 599 -5.89 -17.59 16.04
C ILE A 599 -6.55 -18.96 16.13
N SER A 600 -5.93 -19.89 16.84
CA SER A 600 -6.51 -21.20 17.14
C SER A 600 -7.23 -21.13 18.49
N LEU A 601 -8.52 -21.45 18.49
CA LEU A 601 -9.35 -21.56 19.67
C LEU A 601 -9.61 -23.04 19.97
N LYS A 602 -9.68 -23.38 21.26
CA LYS A 602 -9.97 -24.76 21.71
C LYS A 602 -11.13 -24.79 22.66
N ASP A 603 -11.99 -25.80 22.52
CA ASP A 603 -13.10 -26.07 23.44
C ASP A 603 -14.00 -24.85 23.72
N MET A 604 -14.33 -24.07 22.68
CA MET A 604 -15.16 -22.87 22.84
C MET A 604 -16.63 -23.20 23.09
N GLU A 605 -17.28 -22.37 23.89
CA GLU A 605 -18.75 -22.32 23.91
C GLU A 605 -19.27 -21.61 22.67
N SER A 606 -20.40 -22.05 22.12
CA SER A 606 -21.06 -21.38 20.98
C SER A 606 -21.59 -20.00 21.38
N GLY A 607 -21.49 -19.02 20.48
CA GLY A 607 -22.03 -17.67 20.65
C GLY A 607 -21.16 -16.71 21.46
N LYS A 608 -19.95 -17.11 21.87
CA LYS A 608 -18.99 -16.19 22.52
C LYS A 608 -18.44 -15.21 21.50
N ARG A 609 -18.35 -13.95 21.90
CA ARG A 609 -17.80 -12.86 21.07
C ARG A 609 -16.35 -12.62 21.45
N ILE A 610 -15.43 -13.04 20.57
CA ILE A 610 -14.00 -12.77 20.67
C ILE A 610 -13.71 -11.50 19.88
N ILE A 611 -12.96 -10.57 20.49
CA ILE A 611 -12.59 -9.29 19.85
C ILE A 611 -11.07 -9.25 19.77
N LEU A 612 -10.56 -8.94 18.57
CA LEU A 612 -9.15 -8.71 18.29
C LEU A 612 -8.95 -7.23 17.96
N ARG A 613 -8.03 -6.55 18.64
CA ARG A 613 -7.60 -5.19 18.28
C ARG A 613 -6.10 -5.18 17.99
N PHE A 614 -5.70 -4.34 17.04
CA PHE A 614 -4.36 -4.36 16.46
C PHE A 614 -3.65 -3.03 16.67
N ALA A 615 -2.40 -3.07 17.14
CA ALA A 615 -1.60 -1.87 17.36
C ALA A 615 -0.13 -2.07 17.01
N GLU A 616 0.53 -0.99 16.61
CA GLU A 616 1.97 -0.99 16.35
C GLU A 616 2.79 -0.92 17.64
N VAL A 617 2.24 -0.27 18.68
CA VAL A 617 2.93 0.05 19.94
C VAL A 617 2.01 -0.08 21.16
N LYS A 618 2.62 -0.18 22.34
CA LYS A 618 1.94 -0.13 23.66
C LYS A 618 2.29 1.18 24.35
N TYR A 619 1.44 1.64 25.28
CA TYR A 619 1.82 2.70 26.20
C TYR A 619 2.98 2.27 27.10
N SER A 620 3.99 3.12 27.20
CA SER A 620 5.15 2.91 28.07
C SER A 620 4.84 3.22 29.54
N ASP A 621 5.76 2.84 30.43
CA ASP A 621 5.71 3.21 31.85
C ASP A 621 6.23 4.63 32.07
N LEU A 622 5.48 5.62 31.56
CA LEU A 622 5.74 7.04 31.77
C LEU A 622 4.63 7.67 32.62
N PRO A 623 4.92 8.73 33.41
CA PRO A 623 3.93 9.36 34.29
C PRO A 623 2.63 9.76 33.58
N GLU A 624 2.73 10.24 32.33
CA GLU A 624 1.58 10.62 31.49
C GLU A 624 0.69 9.44 31.07
N TYR A 625 1.22 8.21 31.05
CA TYR A 625 0.50 7.01 30.63
C TYR A 625 0.24 6.03 31.77
N LYS A 626 0.50 6.41 33.03
CA LYS A 626 0.40 5.53 34.20
C LYS A 626 -0.89 4.71 34.27
N ASP A 627 -1.99 5.30 33.81
CA ASP A 627 -3.32 4.67 33.79
C ASP A 627 -3.54 3.65 32.66
N ASN A 628 -2.68 3.66 31.65
CA ASN A 628 -2.73 2.87 30.42
C ASN A 628 -1.45 2.04 30.17
N THR A 629 -0.47 2.06 31.06
CA THR A 629 0.80 1.33 30.90
C THR A 629 0.58 -0.12 30.46
N GLY A 630 1.27 -0.53 29.41
CA GLY A 630 1.16 -1.86 28.81
C GLY A 630 -0.06 -2.08 27.91
N MET A 631 -1.06 -1.20 27.92
CA MET A 631 -2.17 -1.28 26.96
C MET A 631 -1.68 -0.92 25.55
N ILE A 632 -2.38 -1.44 24.53
CA ILE A 632 -2.16 -1.00 23.15
C ILE A 632 -2.53 0.48 22.98
N MET A 633 -1.76 1.22 22.17
CA MET A 633 -2.04 2.61 21.80
C MET A 633 -2.71 2.63 20.42
N LEU A 634 -3.85 3.32 20.31
CA LEU A 634 -4.71 3.30 19.12
C LEU A 634 -4.99 4.70 18.56
N GLU A 635 -4.48 5.75 19.18
CA GLU A 635 -4.68 7.12 18.72
C GLU A 635 -4.04 7.34 17.34
N ASN A 636 -2.94 6.62 17.03
CA ASN A 636 -2.24 6.74 15.76
C ASN A 636 -2.88 5.99 14.58
N ILE A 637 -3.85 5.09 14.83
CA ILE A 637 -4.68 4.52 13.76
C ILE A 637 -5.83 5.46 13.36
N ARG A 638 -6.03 6.55 14.12
CA ARG A 638 -6.98 7.64 13.87
C ARG A 638 -8.41 7.09 13.69
N ALA A 639 -9.12 7.44 12.61
CA ALA A 639 -10.50 6.99 12.41
C ALA A 639 -10.63 5.51 11.97
N ALA A 640 -9.53 4.79 11.75
CA ALA A 640 -9.59 3.34 11.57
C ALA A 640 -9.95 2.69 12.91
N MET A 641 -10.74 1.61 12.88
CA MET A 641 -11.06 0.85 14.09
C MET A 641 -10.06 -0.28 14.33
N ALA A 642 -9.52 -0.87 13.24
CA ALA A 642 -8.58 -2.00 13.27
C ALA A 642 -9.01 -3.07 14.28
N GLN A 643 -10.24 -3.58 14.10
CA GLN A 643 -10.86 -4.52 15.02
C GLN A 643 -11.56 -5.66 14.29
N ASP A 644 -11.18 -6.89 14.60
CA ASP A 644 -11.90 -8.08 14.13
C ASP A 644 -12.80 -8.62 15.24
N ILE A 645 -13.99 -9.08 14.87
CA ILE A 645 -14.95 -9.71 15.78
C ILE A 645 -15.25 -11.11 15.26
N TYR A 646 -15.09 -12.10 16.13
CA TYR A 646 -15.43 -13.48 15.86
C TYR A 646 -16.49 -13.99 16.83
N ILE A 647 -17.60 -14.52 16.34
CA ILE A 647 -18.63 -15.16 17.14
C ILE A 647 -18.49 -16.68 16.96
N THR A 648 -18.14 -17.38 18.03
CA THR A 648 -17.80 -18.81 18.03
C THR A 648 -18.98 -19.70 17.67
N LYS A 649 -18.73 -20.81 16.97
CA LYS A 649 -19.73 -21.87 16.77
C LYS A 649 -19.70 -22.95 17.84
N GLY A 650 -18.59 -23.03 18.58
CA GLY A 650 -18.33 -24.00 19.63
C GLY A 650 -17.36 -25.09 19.19
N GLY A 651 -16.56 -25.60 20.14
CA GLY A 651 -15.48 -26.56 19.91
C GLY A 651 -14.18 -25.90 19.47
N ASP A 652 -13.40 -26.60 18.65
CA ASP A 652 -12.12 -26.12 18.12
C ASP A 652 -12.34 -25.29 16.83
N GLU A 653 -11.76 -24.09 16.79
CA GLU A 653 -12.03 -23.11 15.73
C GLU A 653 -10.77 -22.34 15.34
N ILE A 654 -10.77 -21.75 14.13
CA ILE A 654 -9.68 -20.89 13.65
C ILE A 654 -10.25 -19.56 13.18
N ILE A 655 -9.73 -18.47 13.72
CA ILE A 655 -9.95 -17.11 13.22
C ILE A 655 -8.86 -16.81 12.19
N ASN A 656 -9.24 -16.59 10.92
CA ASN A 656 -8.31 -16.18 9.86
C ASN A 656 -9.03 -15.34 8.79
N PRO A 657 -9.12 -14.02 8.98
CA PRO A 657 -9.84 -13.11 8.08
C PRO A 657 -9.30 -13.12 6.65
N ARG A 658 -10.17 -12.80 5.69
CA ARG A 658 -9.85 -12.84 4.25
C ARG A 658 -10.09 -11.51 3.54
N PHE A 659 -10.91 -10.63 4.12
CA PHE A 659 -11.38 -9.39 3.50
C PHE A 659 -10.97 -8.13 4.29
N THR A 660 -9.92 -8.23 5.10
CA THR A 660 -9.28 -7.11 5.80
C THR A 660 -7.77 -7.35 5.98
N TYR A 661 -7.03 -6.33 6.42
CA TYR A 661 -5.68 -6.46 6.96
C TYR A 661 -5.37 -5.30 7.90
N HIS A 662 -4.38 -5.51 8.77
CA HIS A 662 -3.96 -4.55 9.79
C HIS A 662 -2.43 -4.39 9.78
N GLY A 663 -1.93 -3.21 10.13
CA GLY A 663 -0.53 -2.99 10.48
C GLY A 663 -0.33 -3.07 11.99
N PHE A 664 0.44 -4.05 12.48
CA PHE A 664 0.57 -4.30 13.92
C PHE A 664 1.82 -5.09 14.31
N ARG A 665 2.25 -4.85 15.55
CA ARG A 665 3.11 -5.73 16.33
C ARG A 665 2.36 -6.41 17.48
N TYR A 666 1.34 -5.73 18.01
CA TYR A 666 0.60 -6.19 19.17
C TYR A 666 -0.84 -6.55 18.79
N VAL A 667 -1.31 -7.67 19.34
CA VAL A 667 -2.70 -8.12 19.22
C VAL A 667 -3.29 -8.17 20.61
N GLU A 668 -4.33 -7.39 20.84
CA GLU A 668 -5.17 -7.53 22.04
C GLU A 668 -6.29 -8.52 21.75
N ILE A 669 -6.48 -9.51 22.63
CA ILE A 669 -7.55 -10.49 22.56
C ILE A 669 -8.43 -10.36 23.80
N THR A 670 -9.73 -10.16 23.60
CA THR A 670 -10.74 -10.14 24.66
C THR A 670 -11.91 -11.06 24.33
N GLY A 671 -12.70 -11.42 25.35
CA GLY A 671 -13.79 -12.41 25.22
C GLY A 671 -13.38 -13.85 25.58
N ILE A 672 -12.16 -14.04 26.06
CA ILE A 672 -11.62 -15.30 26.60
C ILE A 672 -11.33 -15.14 28.11
N GLU A 673 -11.35 -16.25 28.86
CA GLU A 673 -11.14 -16.24 30.32
C GLU A 673 -9.66 -16.28 30.73
N LYS A 674 -8.81 -16.86 29.89
CA LYS A 674 -7.38 -17.08 30.11
C LYS A 674 -6.62 -16.81 28.82
N PRO A 675 -5.32 -16.46 28.87
CA PRO A 675 -4.55 -16.29 27.66
C PRO A 675 -4.44 -17.62 26.91
N LEU A 676 -4.54 -17.55 25.58
CA LEU A 676 -4.24 -18.63 24.67
C LEU A 676 -2.74 -18.95 24.72
N PRO A 677 -2.34 -20.21 24.46
CA PRO A 677 -0.95 -20.55 24.21
C PRO A 677 -0.33 -19.71 23.09
N LEU A 678 0.94 -19.35 23.21
CA LEU A 678 1.63 -18.51 22.22
C LEU A 678 1.64 -19.09 20.80
N ASP A 679 1.64 -20.42 20.66
CA ASP A 679 1.58 -21.10 19.36
C ASP A 679 0.19 -21.08 18.71
N ALA A 680 -0.85 -20.80 19.50
CA ALA A 680 -2.20 -20.59 19.03
C ALA A 680 -2.43 -19.17 18.50
N VAL A 681 -1.54 -18.21 18.79
CA VAL A 681 -1.63 -16.82 18.31
C VAL A 681 -0.55 -16.55 17.28
N LYS A 682 -0.98 -16.44 16.02
CA LYS A 682 -0.10 -16.22 14.87
C LYS A 682 -0.59 -15.06 14.00
N GLY A 683 0.28 -14.59 13.13
CA GLY A 683 -0.02 -13.57 12.14
C GLY A 683 0.49 -13.99 10.76
N ASP A 684 -0.39 -13.96 9.76
CA ASP A 684 -0.02 -14.15 8.36
C ASP A 684 0.43 -12.82 7.77
N VAL A 685 1.71 -12.70 7.42
CA VAL A 685 2.28 -11.49 6.79
C VAL A 685 1.86 -11.46 5.33
N LEU A 686 1.24 -10.37 4.90
CA LEU A 686 0.74 -10.17 3.54
C LEU A 686 1.59 -9.13 2.81
N SER A 687 1.93 -9.39 1.54
CA SER A 687 2.65 -8.43 0.69
C SER A 687 2.50 -8.73 -0.81
N SER A 688 2.71 -7.70 -1.63
CA SER A 688 2.99 -7.80 -3.07
C SER A 688 4.49 -8.00 -3.38
N ILE A 689 5.38 -7.91 -2.39
CA ILE A 689 6.76 -8.38 -2.51
C ILE A 689 6.78 -9.85 -2.08
N HIS A 690 6.87 -10.77 -3.04
CA HIS A 690 6.85 -12.21 -2.77
C HIS A 690 8.21 -12.72 -2.31
N ASP A 691 9.28 -12.19 -2.91
CA ASP A 691 10.67 -12.55 -2.64
C ASP A 691 11.57 -11.31 -2.69
N LEU A 692 12.68 -11.36 -1.96
CA LEU A 692 13.73 -10.34 -2.05
C LEU A 692 14.67 -10.68 -3.20
N SER A 693 15.13 -9.64 -3.89
CA SER A 693 16.20 -9.73 -4.88
C SER A 693 17.55 -9.35 -4.28
N SER A 694 17.67 -9.34 -2.94
CA SER A 694 18.80 -8.67 -2.31
C SER A 694 19.10 -9.16 -0.90
N LYS A 695 20.36 -8.97 -0.48
CA LYS A 695 20.83 -9.16 0.89
C LYS A 695 21.93 -8.15 1.23
N TYR A 696 21.96 -7.70 2.49
CA TYR A 696 23.00 -6.83 3.03
C TYR A 696 23.34 -7.25 4.47
N GLU A 697 24.62 -7.29 4.83
CA GLU A 697 25.13 -7.67 6.15
C GLU A 697 26.47 -6.96 6.41
N THR A 698 26.68 -6.51 7.64
CA THR A 698 27.87 -5.74 8.06
C THR A 698 28.38 -6.19 9.43
N SER A 699 29.54 -5.68 9.82
CA SER A 699 30.07 -5.83 11.18
C SER A 699 29.30 -5.04 12.25
N ASN A 700 28.44 -4.08 11.85
CA ASN A 700 27.67 -3.27 12.79
C ASN A 700 26.24 -3.84 12.94
N PRO A 701 25.90 -4.44 14.09
CA PRO A 701 24.60 -5.08 14.28
C PRO A 701 23.41 -4.11 14.20
N LYS A 702 23.59 -2.83 14.55
CA LYS A 702 22.53 -1.82 14.42
C LYS A 702 22.26 -1.45 12.98
N VAL A 703 23.29 -1.41 12.13
CA VAL A 703 23.13 -1.21 10.68
C VAL A 703 22.44 -2.43 10.04
N ASN A 704 22.76 -3.65 10.49
CA ASN A 704 22.03 -4.85 10.06
C ASN A 704 20.56 -4.77 10.48
N LYS A 705 20.27 -4.29 11.70
CA LYS A 705 18.90 -4.10 12.17
C LYS A 705 18.17 -3.00 11.38
N LEU A 706 18.85 -1.93 10.97
CA LEU A 706 18.29 -0.93 10.06
C LEU A 706 17.88 -1.56 8.72
N TRP A 707 18.74 -2.39 8.13
CA TRP A 707 18.41 -3.12 6.91
C TRP A 707 17.18 -4.03 7.07
N GLU A 708 17.10 -4.79 8.18
CA GLU A 708 15.90 -5.58 8.50
C GLU A 708 14.64 -4.72 8.60
N ASN A 709 14.74 -3.56 9.25
CA ASN A 709 13.61 -2.63 9.39
C ASN A 709 13.15 -2.08 8.03
N ILE A 710 14.08 -1.80 7.10
CA ILE A 710 13.77 -1.42 5.70
C ILE A 710 12.99 -2.54 4.99
N VAL A 711 13.44 -3.79 5.14
CA VAL A 711 12.79 -4.98 4.56
C VAL A 711 11.37 -5.15 5.11
N TRP A 712 11.19 -5.06 6.42
CA TRP A 712 9.87 -5.20 7.04
C TRP A 712 8.90 -4.07 6.67
N SER A 713 9.39 -2.84 6.58
CA SER A 713 8.57 -1.72 6.09
C SER A 713 8.20 -1.85 4.62
N SER A 714 9.06 -2.48 3.80
CA SER A 714 8.75 -2.78 2.40
C SER A 714 7.68 -3.85 2.27
N TYR A 715 7.79 -4.96 3.02
CA TYR A 715 6.74 -5.99 3.04
C TYR A 715 5.39 -5.41 3.44
N ALA A 716 5.38 -4.59 4.49
CA ALA A 716 4.15 -4.07 5.06
C ALA A 716 3.42 -3.07 4.14
N ASN A 717 4.15 -2.31 3.34
CA ASN A 717 3.61 -1.21 2.56
C ASN A 717 3.48 -1.47 1.06
N PHE A 718 3.92 -2.63 0.57
CA PHE A 718 3.65 -3.03 -0.81
C PHE A 718 2.37 -3.87 -0.83
N MET A 719 1.22 -3.19 -0.74
CA MET A 719 -0.10 -3.81 -0.59
C MET A 719 -0.99 -3.46 -1.78
N SER A 720 -0.81 -4.15 -2.91
CA SER A 720 -1.36 -3.78 -4.23
C SER A 720 -0.84 -2.44 -4.79
N ILE A 721 -0.58 -1.45 -3.96
CA ILE A 721 0.02 -0.16 -4.25
C ILE A 721 1.13 0.11 -3.22
N PRO A 722 2.11 0.99 -3.50
CA PRO A 722 3.14 1.37 -2.53
C PRO A 722 2.54 2.36 -1.51
N THR A 723 1.97 1.84 -0.43
CA THR A 723 1.29 2.65 0.59
C THR A 723 2.27 3.41 1.46
N ASP A 724 1.86 4.58 1.96
CA ASP A 724 2.60 5.31 2.98
C ASP A 724 2.74 4.51 4.28
N CYS A 725 1.63 3.99 4.79
CA CYS A 725 1.58 3.21 6.03
C CYS A 725 0.48 2.13 5.96
N PRO A 726 0.56 1.03 6.74
CA PRO A 726 -0.38 -0.09 6.61
C PRO A 726 -1.52 -0.13 7.65
N GLN A 727 -1.54 0.75 8.65
CA GLN A 727 -2.34 0.63 9.87
C GLN A 727 -3.52 1.61 9.95
N ARG A 728 -3.30 2.91 9.72
CA ARG A 728 -4.31 3.95 9.95
C ARG A 728 -5.30 4.06 8.79
N ASN A 729 -6.26 4.98 8.91
CA ASN A 729 -7.22 5.35 7.85
C ASN A 729 -6.55 6.12 6.69
N GLU A 730 -5.48 5.60 6.11
CA GLU A 730 -4.76 6.23 5.00
C GLU A 730 -4.42 5.17 3.97
N ARG A 731 -3.28 4.49 4.12
CA ARG A 731 -2.87 3.35 3.27
C ARG A 731 -2.93 3.73 1.78
N LEU A 732 -2.44 4.93 1.50
CA LEU A 732 -2.52 5.61 0.21
C LEU A 732 -1.21 5.51 -0.52
N GLY A 733 -1.27 5.42 -1.85
CA GLY A 733 -0.09 5.44 -2.71
C GLY A 733 0.50 6.83 -2.85
N TRP A 734 1.03 7.39 -1.76
CA TRP A 734 1.67 8.70 -1.72
C TRP A 734 2.93 8.71 -2.60
N SER A 735 2.93 9.61 -3.57
CA SER A 735 3.85 9.58 -4.69
C SER A 735 5.26 10.05 -4.30
N GLY A 736 5.38 11.03 -3.40
CA GLY A 736 6.66 11.50 -2.86
C GLY A 736 7.40 10.41 -2.09
N ASP A 737 6.69 9.61 -1.30
CA ASP A 737 7.22 8.49 -0.54
C ASP A 737 7.86 7.44 -1.46
N ILE A 738 7.11 6.96 -2.46
CA ILE A 738 7.68 6.00 -3.42
C ILE A 738 8.73 6.65 -4.33
N SER A 739 8.66 7.96 -4.62
CA SER A 739 9.70 8.67 -5.36
C SER A 739 11.05 8.56 -4.64
N VAL A 740 11.11 8.92 -3.35
CA VAL A 740 12.36 8.86 -2.58
C VAL A 740 12.83 7.43 -2.32
N PHE A 741 11.90 6.49 -2.15
CA PHE A 741 12.22 5.11 -1.80
C PHE A 741 12.45 4.19 -3.01
N SER A 742 12.00 4.57 -4.22
CA SER A 742 12.04 3.74 -5.44
C SER A 742 13.42 3.13 -5.70
N ARG A 743 14.50 3.90 -5.56
CA ARG A 743 15.88 3.43 -5.69
C ARG A 743 16.23 2.31 -4.73
N THR A 744 15.77 2.38 -3.48
CA THR A 744 15.97 1.31 -2.50
C THR A 744 15.09 0.12 -2.85
N ALA A 745 13.82 0.37 -3.18
CA ALA A 745 12.84 -0.67 -3.50
C ALA A 745 13.29 -1.54 -4.68
N THR A 746 13.84 -0.95 -5.74
CA THR A 746 14.26 -1.67 -6.96
C THR A 746 15.51 -2.52 -6.78
N TYR A 747 16.35 -2.23 -5.78
CA TYR A 747 17.38 -3.18 -5.33
C TYR A 747 16.77 -4.28 -4.46
N LEU A 748 15.87 -3.91 -3.55
CA LEU A 748 15.31 -4.81 -2.54
C LEU A 748 14.51 -5.97 -3.15
N ALA A 749 13.71 -5.69 -4.18
CA ALA A 749 12.86 -6.70 -4.82
C ALA A 749 12.68 -6.43 -6.32
N ASN A 750 12.32 -7.50 -7.05
CA ASN A 750 11.96 -7.44 -8.46
C ASN A 750 10.56 -6.81 -8.65
N LEU A 751 10.52 -5.52 -8.96
CA LEU A 751 9.32 -4.67 -8.99
C LEU A 751 8.91 -4.06 -10.34
N PRO A 752 9.37 -4.51 -11.53
CA PRO A 752 9.12 -3.80 -12.79
C PRO A 752 7.62 -3.65 -13.08
N GLN A 753 6.85 -4.74 -12.94
CA GLN A 753 5.42 -4.72 -13.20
C GLN A 753 4.60 -4.06 -12.07
N PHE A 754 5.08 -4.11 -10.83
CA PHE A 754 4.44 -3.41 -9.71
C PHE A 754 4.53 -1.89 -9.89
N LEU A 755 5.73 -1.38 -10.20
CA LEU A 755 5.94 0.04 -10.48
C LEU A 755 5.25 0.47 -11.78
N ARG A 756 5.20 -0.38 -12.81
CA ARG A 756 4.40 -0.12 -14.02
C ARG A 756 2.92 0.09 -13.70
N ARG A 757 2.33 -0.71 -12.81
CA ARG A 757 0.94 -0.52 -12.35
C ARG A 757 0.78 0.81 -11.62
N HIS A 758 1.71 1.16 -10.74
CA HIS A 758 1.67 2.45 -10.04
C HIS A 758 1.82 3.64 -11.01
N MET A 759 2.71 3.56 -12.00
CA MET A 759 2.86 4.59 -13.03
C MET A 759 1.61 4.72 -13.92
N ARG A 760 0.95 3.60 -14.25
CA ARG A 760 -0.38 3.64 -14.88
C ARG A 760 -1.38 4.38 -14.00
N ALA A 761 -1.44 4.10 -12.70
CA ALA A 761 -2.31 4.83 -11.79
C ALA A 761 -2.00 6.34 -11.79
N MET A 762 -0.73 6.75 -11.70
CA MET A 762 -0.32 8.15 -11.77
C MET A 762 -0.80 8.85 -13.06
N ARG A 763 -0.74 8.15 -14.21
CA ARG A 763 -1.29 8.65 -15.49
C ARG A 763 -2.81 8.70 -15.48
N ASP A 764 -3.47 7.67 -14.96
CA ASP A 764 -4.92 7.61 -14.86
C ASP A 764 -5.46 8.77 -14.01
N VAL A 765 -4.73 9.23 -13.01
CA VAL A 765 -5.12 10.37 -12.17
C VAL A 765 -4.43 11.70 -12.51
N GLN A 766 -3.74 11.82 -13.64
CA GLN A 766 -3.21 13.12 -14.07
C GLN A 766 -4.35 14.10 -14.35
N ARG A 767 -4.24 15.30 -13.81
CA ARG A 767 -5.21 16.40 -14.03
C ARG A 767 -5.15 16.90 -15.47
N GLU A 768 -6.23 17.55 -15.92
CA GLU A 768 -6.31 18.15 -17.25
C GLU A 768 -5.24 19.24 -17.49
N ASP A 769 -4.80 19.93 -16.43
CA ASP A 769 -3.71 20.89 -16.50
C ASP A 769 -2.31 20.23 -16.52
N GLY A 770 -2.21 18.90 -16.58
CA GLY A 770 -0.94 18.17 -16.61
C GLY A 770 -0.30 17.94 -15.25
N ARG A 771 -0.87 18.45 -14.14
CA ARG A 771 -0.34 18.18 -12.80
C ARG A 771 -0.56 16.70 -12.44
N PHE A 772 0.51 16.02 -12.04
CA PHE A 772 0.39 14.73 -11.35
C PHE A 772 -0.13 14.94 -9.92
N PRO A 773 -1.07 14.11 -9.44
CA PRO A 773 -1.55 14.19 -8.06
C PRO A 773 -0.52 13.62 -7.08
N ASP A 774 -0.78 13.85 -5.80
CA ASP A 774 0.14 13.48 -4.73
C ASP A 774 -0.11 12.06 -4.22
N VAL A 775 -1.27 11.48 -4.54
CA VAL A 775 -1.67 10.10 -4.25
C VAL A 775 -2.24 9.47 -5.51
N ALA A 776 -1.79 8.25 -5.83
CA ALA A 776 -2.40 7.39 -6.84
C ALA A 776 -2.73 6.01 -6.22
N PRO A 777 -3.91 5.42 -6.50
CA PRO A 777 -4.80 5.73 -7.62
C PRO A 777 -5.93 6.72 -7.34
N LEU A 778 -6.08 7.29 -6.13
CA LEU A 778 -7.29 8.09 -5.82
C LEU A 778 -7.23 9.55 -6.32
N GLY A 779 -6.05 10.08 -6.64
CA GLY A 779 -5.92 11.45 -7.17
C GLY A 779 -6.17 12.57 -6.15
N VAL A 780 -5.77 12.34 -4.89
CA VAL A 780 -5.91 13.30 -3.77
C VAL A 780 -4.53 13.76 -3.26
N GLY A 781 -4.51 14.63 -2.25
CA GLY A 781 -3.31 15.01 -1.49
C GLY A 781 -2.85 16.46 -1.66
N PHE A 782 -1.70 16.79 -1.06
CA PHE A 782 -1.20 18.17 -0.90
C PHE A 782 0.34 18.27 -0.90
N GLY A 783 1.02 17.38 -1.61
CA GLY A 783 2.49 17.30 -1.71
C GLY A 783 3.13 18.32 -2.66
N GLU A 784 2.41 18.74 -3.71
CA GLU A 784 2.86 19.66 -4.76
C GLU A 784 4.08 19.11 -5.55
N THR A 785 4.95 19.99 -6.06
CA THR A 785 6.01 19.65 -7.04
C THR A 785 6.83 18.41 -6.66
N MET A 786 7.24 18.31 -5.40
CA MET A 786 8.13 17.22 -4.94
C MET A 786 7.44 15.84 -4.99
N TRP A 787 6.10 15.80 -4.83
CA TRP A 787 5.29 14.59 -4.97
C TRP A 787 4.92 14.35 -6.43
N GLY A 788 4.53 15.40 -7.17
CA GLY A 788 4.21 15.31 -8.60
C GLY A 788 5.36 14.76 -9.46
N SER A 789 6.62 15.09 -9.11
CA SER A 789 7.84 14.59 -9.78
C SER A 789 7.99 13.06 -9.70
N ALA A 790 7.25 12.36 -8.84
CA ALA A 790 7.17 10.91 -8.85
C ALA A 790 6.73 10.34 -10.22
N GLY A 791 5.89 11.07 -10.95
CA GLY A 791 5.45 10.72 -12.30
C GLY A 791 6.56 10.71 -13.34
N ILE A 792 7.75 11.23 -13.01
CA ILE A 792 8.97 11.18 -13.84
C ILE A 792 10.02 10.29 -13.17
N THR A 793 10.33 10.57 -11.91
CA THR A 793 11.43 9.92 -11.18
C THR A 793 11.22 8.41 -11.04
N VAL A 794 10.02 7.93 -10.71
CA VAL A 794 9.77 6.48 -10.56
C VAL A 794 9.91 5.74 -11.90
N ALA A 795 9.45 6.35 -13.01
CA ALA A 795 9.61 5.78 -14.34
C ALA A 795 11.09 5.67 -14.72
N TRP A 796 11.88 6.73 -14.45
CA TRP A 796 13.31 6.74 -14.69
C TRP A 796 14.05 5.68 -13.86
N GLU A 797 13.74 5.57 -12.57
CA GLU A 797 14.39 4.60 -11.68
C GLU A 797 14.08 3.15 -12.08
N SER A 798 12.83 2.87 -12.48
CA SER A 798 12.45 1.57 -13.03
C SER A 798 13.17 1.27 -14.35
N TYR A 799 13.29 2.25 -15.25
CA TYR A 799 14.06 2.08 -16.49
C TYR A 799 15.54 1.78 -16.21
N GLN A 800 16.18 2.54 -15.33
CA GLN A 800 17.57 2.33 -14.94
C GLN A 800 17.81 0.93 -14.37
N GLN A 801 16.87 0.42 -13.56
CA GLN A 801 16.97 -0.91 -12.98
C GLN A 801 16.75 -2.05 -13.98
N TYR A 802 15.77 -1.92 -14.88
CA TYR A 802 15.23 -3.05 -15.66
C TYR A 802 15.34 -2.90 -17.19
N ASN A 803 15.88 -1.78 -17.68
CA ASN A 803 15.95 -1.44 -19.10
C ASN A 803 14.60 -1.54 -19.83
N ASP A 804 13.54 -1.05 -19.18
CA ASP A 804 12.17 -1.07 -19.72
C ASP A 804 11.85 0.22 -20.48
N THR A 805 12.18 0.28 -21.76
CA THR A 805 11.90 1.45 -22.61
C THR A 805 10.41 1.63 -22.90
N ASP A 806 9.61 0.57 -22.83
CA ASP A 806 8.16 0.66 -23.04
C ASP A 806 7.48 1.42 -21.91
N LEU A 807 7.93 1.23 -20.67
CA LEU A 807 7.44 2.02 -19.54
C LEU A 807 7.64 3.52 -19.82
N LEU A 808 8.83 3.93 -20.27
CA LEU A 808 9.08 5.34 -20.60
C LEU A 808 8.16 5.81 -21.72
N SER A 809 8.02 5.02 -22.79
CA SER A 809 7.18 5.37 -23.94
C SER A 809 5.70 5.49 -23.58
N GLU A 810 5.18 4.62 -22.71
CA GLU A 810 3.78 4.64 -22.27
C GLU A 810 3.42 5.88 -21.44
N HIS A 811 4.41 6.50 -20.80
CA HIS A 811 4.23 7.61 -19.87
C HIS A 811 4.76 8.95 -20.39
N TYR A 812 5.43 8.97 -21.55
CA TYR A 812 6.14 10.15 -22.05
C TYR A 812 5.25 11.40 -22.16
N ASP A 813 4.07 11.27 -22.77
CA ASP A 813 3.18 12.42 -22.97
C ASP A 813 2.68 12.98 -21.63
N ALA A 814 2.36 12.13 -20.66
CA ALA A 814 1.98 12.54 -19.32
C ALA A 814 3.15 13.26 -18.60
N MET A 815 4.37 12.72 -18.71
CA MET A 815 5.58 13.36 -18.17
C MET A 815 5.82 14.74 -18.80
N LYS A 816 5.64 14.87 -20.12
CA LYS A 816 5.78 16.14 -20.85
C LYS A 816 4.72 17.16 -20.40
N ASN A 817 3.46 16.74 -20.26
CA ASN A 817 2.37 17.61 -19.77
C ASN A 817 2.66 18.14 -18.35
N TYR A 818 3.31 17.33 -17.51
CA TYR A 818 3.76 17.78 -16.19
C TYR A 818 4.88 18.83 -16.27
N MET A 819 5.84 18.66 -17.18
CA MET A 819 6.85 19.70 -17.43
C MET A 819 6.22 21.01 -17.90
N GLU A 820 5.22 20.94 -18.77
CA GLU A 820 4.47 22.12 -19.21
C GLU A 820 3.69 22.77 -18.07
N TYR A 821 3.08 21.97 -17.18
CA TYR A 821 2.46 22.45 -15.95
C TYR A 821 3.45 23.25 -15.09
N LEU A 822 4.62 22.68 -14.80
CA LEU A 822 5.64 23.34 -13.98
C LEU A 822 6.13 24.64 -14.62
N ILE A 823 6.35 24.66 -15.94
CA ILE A 823 6.76 25.87 -16.68
C ILE A 823 5.71 26.99 -16.52
N ARG A 824 4.41 26.66 -16.59
CA ARG A 824 3.32 27.64 -16.41
C ARG A 824 3.17 28.11 -14.95
N ASP A 825 3.68 27.34 -14.00
CA ASP A 825 3.66 27.69 -12.58
C ASP A 825 4.80 28.64 -12.18
N ILE A 826 5.76 28.91 -13.07
CA ILE A 826 6.81 29.92 -12.86
C ILE A 826 6.22 31.34 -13.02
N ASP A 827 6.45 32.19 -12.03
CA ASP A 827 6.13 33.62 -12.11
C ASP A 827 7.09 34.33 -13.08
N THR A 828 6.53 34.98 -14.10
CA THR A 828 7.31 35.57 -15.19
C THR A 828 8.07 36.84 -14.79
N LYS A 829 7.76 37.46 -13.64
CA LYS A 829 8.44 38.66 -13.15
C LYS A 829 9.66 38.31 -12.30
N THR A 830 9.51 37.32 -11.43
CA THR A 830 10.54 36.92 -10.46
C THR A 830 11.38 35.74 -10.95
N GLY A 831 10.84 34.93 -11.85
CA GLY A 831 11.43 33.67 -12.29
C GLY A 831 11.34 32.54 -11.27
N VAL A 832 10.71 32.76 -10.10
CA VAL A 832 10.48 31.75 -9.05
C VAL A 832 9.11 31.09 -9.30
N PHE A 833 8.92 29.84 -8.86
CA PHE A 833 7.58 29.24 -8.78
C PHE A 833 6.60 30.12 -8.00
N LYS A 834 5.34 30.18 -8.45
CA LYS A 834 4.30 30.99 -7.82
C LYS A 834 4.16 30.67 -6.34
N GLU A 835 4.16 31.72 -5.52
CA GLU A 835 3.98 31.60 -4.07
C GLU A 835 2.49 31.34 -3.78
N LYS A 836 2.09 30.07 -3.81
CA LYS A 836 0.80 29.62 -3.26
C LYS A 836 0.85 29.70 -1.73
N GLU A 837 -0.26 29.44 -1.04
CA GLU A 837 -0.24 29.26 0.42
C GLU A 837 0.93 28.34 0.80
N ARG A 838 1.81 28.80 1.69
CA ARG A 838 3.09 28.12 1.99
C ARG A 838 3.06 27.37 3.33
N ASP A 839 1.88 27.18 3.92
CA ASP A 839 1.79 26.40 5.14
C ASP A 839 2.12 24.91 4.90
N MET A 840 2.29 24.19 6.00
CA MET A 840 2.70 22.79 5.99
C MET A 840 1.67 21.87 5.32
N TRP A 841 0.40 22.28 5.27
CA TRP A 841 -0.72 21.49 4.76
C TRP A 841 -1.13 21.86 3.33
N SER A 842 -0.48 22.87 2.74
CA SER A 842 -0.62 23.26 1.34
C SER A 842 0.58 22.87 0.48
N SER A 843 1.75 22.61 1.08
CA SER A 843 2.93 22.05 0.42
C SER A 843 3.90 21.43 1.42
N LEU A 844 4.28 20.17 1.19
CA LEU A 844 5.05 19.39 2.17
C LEU A 844 6.55 19.71 2.23
N GLY A 845 7.16 20.17 1.12
CA GLY A 845 8.59 20.50 1.09
C GLY A 845 9.50 19.33 1.50
N ASP A 846 10.46 19.58 2.40
CA ASP A 846 11.27 18.53 3.01
C ASP A 846 10.55 17.97 4.26
N TRP A 847 9.48 17.21 4.00
CA TRP A 847 8.53 16.76 5.01
C TRP A 847 9.19 16.10 6.21
N LEU A 848 8.76 16.48 7.43
CA LEU A 848 9.30 16.02 8.72
C LEU A 848 10.78 16.37 8.95
N SER A 849 11.29 17.37 8.23
CA SER A 849 12.54 18.06 8.60
C SER A 849 12.47 18.62 10.01
N LEU A 850 13.59 18.58 10.72
CA LEU A 850 13.73 19.17 12.05
C LEU A 850 14.08 20.66 11.99
N GLU A 851 14.26 21.22 10.79
CA GLU A 851 14.56 22.62 10.51
C GLU A 851 13.62 23.21 9.43
N ASP A 852 12.35 22.78 9.38
CA ASP A 852 11.38 23.22 8.38
C ASP A 852 11.18 24.75 8.40
N SER A 853 11.22 25.38 9.57
CA SER A 853 11.11 26.85 9.68
C SER A 853 12.26 27.63 9.00
N LYS A 854 13.41 26.97 8.79
CA LYS A 854 14.56 27.53 8.06
C LYS A 854 14.53 27.20 6.58
N ASN A 855 13.89 26.10 6.20
CA ASN A 855 13.82 25.65 4.81
C ASN A 855 13.13 26.67 3.90
N GLU A 856 13.47 26.65 2.62
CA GLU A 856 12.82 27.46 1.59
C GLU A 856 12.27 26.54 0.51
N LYS A 857 10.94 26.39 0.47
CA LYS A 857 10.25 25.47 -0.44
C LYS A 857 10.53 25.78 -1.90
N SER A 858 10.66 27.07 -2.28
CA SER A 858 10.95 27.45 -3.66
C SER A 858 12.34 26.99 -4.15
N LEU A 859 13.32 26.90 -3.25
CA LEU A 859 14.63 26.32 -3.54
C LEU A 859 14.48 24.82 -3.86
N PHE A 860 13.68 24.10 -3.08
CA PHE A 860 13.46 22.66 -3.29
C PHE A 860 12.68 22.37 -4.57
N TRP A 861 11.61 23.13 -4.85
CA TRP A 861 10.86 23.02 -6.10
C TRP A 861 11.74 23.30 -7.31
N GLU A 862 12.60 24.32 -7.24
CA GLU A 862 13.56 24.61 -8.30
C GLU A 862 14.56 23.47 -8.50
N SER A 863 15.08 22.90 -7.41
CA SER A 863 15.96 21.74 -7.50
C SER A 863 15.28 20.55 -8.14
N TYR A 864 14.07 20.19 -7.75
CA TYR A 864 13.35 19.08 -8.38
C TYR A 864 12.98 19.36 -9.83
N PHE A 865 12.62 20.60 -10.17
CA PHE A 865 12.33 20.96 -11.56
C PHE A 865 13.56 20.82 -12.47
N ILE A 866 14.73 21.27 -12.03
CA ILE A 866 15.99 21.07 -12.76
C ILE A 866 16.34 19.58 -12.86
N PHE A 867 16.11 18.80 -11.81
CA PHE A 867 16.32 17.35 -11.83
C PHE A 867 15.38 16.65 -12.82
N ASP A 868 14.10 17.01 -12.84
CA ASP A 868 13.11 16.51 -13.79
C ASP A 868 13.46 16.90 -15.22
N LEU A 869 13.95 18.13 -15.47
CA LEU A 869 14.46 18.55 -16.79
C LEU A 869 15.63 17.67 -17.24
N ASP A 870 16.59 17.39 -16.35
CA ASP A 870 17.74 16.54 -16.67
C ASP A 870 17.30 15.09 -16.97
N ILE A 871 16.34 14.53 -16.21
CA ILE A 871 15.76 13.22 -16.50
C ILE A 871 14.99 13.25 -17.82
N MET A 872 14.16 14.27 -18.07
CA MET A 872 13.36 14.37 -19.29
C MET A 872 14.22 14.54 -20.54
N THR A 873 15.37 15.23 -20.45
CA THR A 873 16.38 15.23 -21.52
C THR A 873 16.85 13.80 -21.81
N LYS A 874 17.19 13.01 -20.79
CA LYS A 874 17.66 11.63 -20.96
C LYS A 874 16.57 10.72 -21.53
N ILE A 875 15.35 10.78 -20.99
CA ILE A 875 14.19 10.02 -21.50
C ILE A 875 13.92 10.38 -22.96
N ALA A 876 13.91 11.67 -23.30
CA ALA A 876 13.69 12.12 -24.67
C ALA A 876 14.77 11.56 -25.62
N LEU A 877 16.04 11.49 -25.21
CA LEU A 877 17.10 10.85 -26.00
C LEU A 877 16.89 9.34 -26.17
N VAL A 878 16.51 8.63 -25.09
CA VAL A 878 16.20 7.19 -25.13
C VAL A 878 15.06 6.88 -26.10
N LEU A 879 14.07 7.79 -26.21
CA LEU A 879 12.89 7.65 -27.07
C LEU A 879 13.00 8.36 -28.42
N ASP A 880 14.21 8.80 -28.82
CA ASP A 880 14.51 9.54 -30.06
C ASP A 880 13.67 10.83 -30.27
N LYS A 881 13.32 11.52 -29.19
CA LYS A 881 12.63 12.82 -29.15
C LYS A 881 13.64 13.98 -29.08
N LYS A 882 14.48 14.11 -30.12
CA LYS A 882 15.65 15.02 -30.12
C LYS A 882 15.33 16.49 -29.86
N ASP A 883 14.22 17.00 -30.39
CA ASP A 883 13.82 18.40 -30.21
C ASP A 883 13.43 18.69 -28.75
N ASP A 884 12.65 17.80 -28.14
CA ASP A 884 12.31 17.87 -26.72
C ASP A 884 13.57 17.77 -25.84
N ALA A 885 14.48 16.84 -26.16
CA ALA A 885 15.74 16.69 -25.44
C ALA A 885 16.57 17.99 -25.44
N LYS A 886 16.66 18.66 -26.60
CA LYS A 886 17.32 19.96 -26.75
C LYS A 886 16.62 21.04 -25.93
N GLN A 887 15.30 21.16 -26.03
CA GLN A 887 14.52 22.15 -25.29
C GLN A 887 14.70 21.98 -23.77
N PHE A 888 14.56 20.76 -23.26
CA PHE A 888 14.73 20.47 -21.83
C PHE A 888 16.16 20.76 -21.36
N SER A 889 17.18 20.41 -22.15
CA SER A 889 18.58 20.66 -21.82
C SER A 889 18.92 22.16 -21.78
N GLU A 890 18.46 22.93 -22.77
CA GLU A 890 18.63 24.38 -22.79
C GLU A 890 17.92 25.07 -21.62
N LEU A 891 16.72 24.60 -21.26
CA LEU A 891 16.00 25.11 -20.10
C LEU A 891 16.71 24.73 -18.79
N SER A 892 17.15 23.48 -18.63
CA SER A 892 17.93 23.02 -17.46
C SER A 892 19.15 23.91 -17.22
N LYS A 893 19.92 24.23 -18.28
CA LYS A 893 21.06 25.15 -18.19
C LYS A 893 20.65 26.53 -17.65
N LYS A 894 19.62 27.15 -18.24
CA LYS A 894 19.10 28.46 -17.80
C LYS A 894 18.63 28.44 -16.35
N ARG A 895 17.99 27.34 -15.93
CA ARG A 895 17.49 27.16 -14.56
C ARG A 895 18.63 26.93 -13.57
N LYS A 896 19.70 26.20 -13.94
CA LYS A 896 20.93 26.09 -13.12
C LYS A 896 21.62 27.45 -12.94
N GLU A 897 21.68 28.28 -13.99
CA GLU A 897 22.17 29.66 -13.90
C GLU A 897 21.30 30.51 -12.96
N PHE A 898 19.97 30.41 -13.10
CA PHE A 898 19.02 31.06 -12.19
C PHE A 898 19.21 30.60 -10.74
N PHE A 899 19.36 29.29 -10.51
CA PHE A 899 19.54 28.73 -9.17
C PHE A 899 20.77 29.32 -8.47
N ASN A 900 21.92 29.33 -9.15
CA ASN A 900 23.15 29.89 -8.58
C ASN A 900 23.08 31.39 -8.32
N LYS A 901 22.28 32.13 -9.09
CA LYS A 901 22.09 33.58 -8.89
C LYS A 901 21.11 33.88 -7.75
N THR A 902 20.04 33.09 -7.63
CA THR A 902 18.91 33.39 -6.75
C THR A 902 19.08 32.78 -5.36
N TYR A 903 19.64 31.57 -5.29
CA TYR A 903 19.67 30.78 -4.06
C TYR A 903 21.04 30.67 -3.40
N ILE A 904 22.11 31.21 -4.01
CA ILE A 904 23.46 31.17 -3.44
C ILE A 904 23.95 32.59 -3.19
N ASP A 905 24.41 32.85 -1.97
CA ASP A 905 25.02 34.11 -1.60
C ASP A 905 26.44 34.19 -2.18
N SER A 906 26.72 35.24 -2.96
CA SER A 906 27.97 35.37 -3.73
C SER A 906 29.20 35.67 -2.87
N GLN A 907 29.02 36.09 -1.61
CA GLN A 907 30.13 36.42 -0.71
C GLN A 907 30.50 35.22 0.18
N THR A 908 29.50 34.52 0.71
CA THR A 908 29.66 33.45 1.70
C THR A 908 29.53 32.05 1.10
N GLY A 909 28.98 31.94 -0.12
CA GLY A 909 28.61 30.66 -0.75
C GLY A 909 27.54 29.89 0.02
N LYS A 910 26.84 30.54 0.96
CA LYS A 910 25.73 29.93 1.68
C LYS A 910 24.46 29.93 0.85
N THR A 911 23.57 28.98 1.13
CA THR A 911 22.23 29.02 0.56
C THR A 911 21.44 30.16 1.18
N VAL A 912 20.74 30.92 0.34
CA VAL A 912 20.03 32.16 0.68
C VAL A 912 18.73 32.24 -0.11
N PHE A 913 17.74 32.97 0.37
CA PHE A 913 16.63 33.42 -0.45
C PHE A 913 16.16 34.79 0.02
N ARG A 914 16.07 35.76 -0.91
CA ARG A 914 15.69 37.16 -0.62
C ARG A 914 16.44 37.76 0.58
N GLY A 915 17.73 37.49 0.69
CA GLY A 915 18.60 37.97 1.77
C GLY A 915 18.53 37.19 3.09
N LYS A 916 17.61 36.21 3.23
CA LYS A 916 17.56 35.31 4.40
C LYS A 916 18.49 34.11 4.16
N ILE A 917 19.42 33.87 5.07
CA ILE A 917 20.27 32.67 5.06
C ILE A 917 19.40 31.44 5.36
N ILE A 918 19.55 30.41 4.54
CA ILE A 918 18.88 29.11 4.71
C ILE A 918 19.83 28.16 5.46
N ASP A 919 20.97 27.80 4.85
CA ASP A 919 22.08 27.05 5.47
C ASP A 919 21.64 25.78 6.25
N THR A 920 20.66 25.05 5.70
CA THR A 920 20.16 23.75 6.20
C THR A 920 20.84 22.60 5.46
N GLN A 921 20.77 21.37 5.98
CA GLN A 921 21.33 20.21 5.27
C GLN A 921 20.70 20.04 3.89
N THR A 922 19.36 20.02 3.80
CA THR A 922 18.63 19.77 2.55
C THR A 922 18.89 20.83 1.48
N SER A 923 19.10 22.09 1.86
CA SER A 923 19.38 23.16 0.89
C SER A 923 20.71 23.00 0.15
N TYR A 924 21.66 22.23 0.70
CA TYR A 924 22.88 21.83 0.00
C TYR A 924 22.76 20.44 -0.65
N VAL A 925 22.08 19.50 0.01
CA VAL A 925 21.96 18.11 -0.44
C VAL A 925 21.41 18.02 -1.86
N LEU A 926 20.27 18.66 -2.13
CA LEU A 926 19.61 18.55 -3.44
C LEU A 926 20.46 19.12 -4.59
N PRO A 927 20.91 20.39 -4.54
CA PRO A 927 21.73 20.92 -5.62
C PRO A 927 23.10 20.24 -5.78
N LEU A 928 23.65 19.59 -4.74
CA LEU A 928 24.84 18.74 -4.87
C LEU A 928 24.51 17.40 -5.54
N ALA A 929 23.48 16.70 -5.07
CA ALA A 929 23.06 15.41 -5.61
C ALA A 929 22.64 15.48 -7.08
N PHE A 930 22.09 16.63 -7.49
CA PHE A 930 21.59 16.89 -8.82
C PHE A 930 22.52 17.78 -9.69
N ASN A 931 23.78 18.00 -9.26
CA ASN A 931 24.81 18.72 -10.02
C ASN A 931 24.37 20.12 -10.52
N MET A 932 23.88 20.96 -9.61
CA MET A 932 23.35 22.29 -9.94
C MET A 932 24.33 23.43 -9.68
N PHE A 933 25.27 23.26 -8.75
CA PHE A 933 26.27 24.28 -8.47
C PHE A 933 27.18 24.47 -9.67
N ASN A 934 27.47 25.73 -10.00
CA ASN A 934 28.56 26.03 -10.92
C ASN A 934 29.93 25.73 -10.26
N GLU A 935 30.98 25.65 -11.08
CA GLU A 935 32.33 25.29 -10.62
C GLU A 935 32.84 26.18 -9.47
N THR A 936 32.57 27.48 -9.52
CA THR A 936 32.99 28.44 -8.48
C THR A 936 32.30 28.18 -7.15
N ASN A 937 30.98 27.92 -7.17
CA ASN A 937 30.18 27.77 -5.97
C ASN A 937 30.30 26.36 -5.36
N LYS A 938 30.54 25.33 -6.18
CA LYS A 938 30.50 23.91 -5.75
C LYS A 938 31.44 23.63 -4.59
N THR A 939 32.70 24.09 -4.67
CA THR A 939 33.70 23.84 -3.61
C THR A 939 33.32 24.52 -2.28
N ILE A 940 32.80 25.74 -2.34
CA ILE A 940 32.38 26.50 -1.13
C ILE A 940 31.12 25.87 -0.54
N ALA A 941 30.15 25.52 -1.39
CA ALA A 941 28.92 24.83 -0.99
C ALA A 941 29.21 23.48 -0.32
N LEU A 942 30.18 22.70 -0.83
CA LEU A 942 30.63 21.45 -0.22
C LEU A 942 31.21 21.67 1.18
N LYS A 943 32.03 22.70 1.37
CA LYS A 943 32.57 23.04 2.69
C LYS A 943 31.45 23.47 3.65
N ASN A 944 30.49 24.27 3.18
CA ASN A 944 29.34 24.67 3.98
C ASN A 944 28.46 23.46 4.34
N PHE A 945 28.23 22.55 3.40
CA PHE A 945 27.50 21.31 3.63
C PHE A 945 28.20 20.40 4.65
N ALA A 946 29.50 20.14 4.50
CA ALA A 946 30.26 19.38 5.49
C ALA A 946 30.20 20.03 6.89
N ASN A 947 30.19 21.36 6.95
CA ASN A 947 30.00 22.10 8.21
C ASN A 947 28.58 21.90 8.79
N THR A 948 27.52 21.85 7.98
CA THR A 948 26.17 21.55 8.50
C THR A 948 26.04 20.13 9.07
N ILE A 949 26.87 19.19 8.60
CA ILE A 949 26.98 17.83 9.16
C ILE A 949 27.78 17.81 10.46
N THR A 950 28.92 18.52 10.52
CA THR A 950 29.90 18.42 11.61
C THR A 950 29.67 19.39 12.77
N ARG A 951 28.78 20.36 12.63
CA ARG A 951 28.39 21.28 13.71
C ARG A 951 27.23 20.72 14.55
N SER A 952 27.07 21.21 15.78
CA SER A 952 25.80 21.11 16.50
C SER A 952 24.72 21.91 15.79
N ASN A 953 23.51 21.35 15.68
CA ASN A 953 22.36 22.00 15.05
C ASN A 953 21.24 22.21 16.08
N ILE A 954 20.23 23.02 15.73
CA ILE A 954 19.11 23.33 16.63
C ILE A 954 17.81 23.11 15.85
N THR A 955 16.94 22.25 16.38
CA THR A 955 15.63 21.97 15.77
C THR A 955 14.68 23.16 15.86
N ASP A 956 13.57 23.12 15.13
CA ASP A 956 12.48 24.10 15.23
C ASP A 956 11.91 24.20 16.65
N GLN A 957 11.90 23.10 17.40
CA GLN A 957 11.52 23.02 18.82
C GLN A 957 12.63 23.47 19.78
N LYS A 958 13.71 24.08 19.28
CA LYS A 958 14.84 24.61 20.06
C LYS A 958 15.64 23.55 20.82
N VAL A 959 15.66 22.31 20.31
CA VAL A 959 16.49 21.24 20.87
C VAL A 959 17.86 21.26 20.18
N GLU A 960 18.93 21.33 20.97
CA GLU A 960 20.30 21.18 20.47
C GLU A 960 20.57 19.72 20.09
N CYS A 961 21.07 19.51 18.89
CA CYS A 961 21.41 18.22 18.30
C CYS A 961 22.92 18.15 18.08
N PRO A 962 23.59 17.04 18.42
CA PRO A 962 25.04 16.93 18.30
C PRO A 962 25.52 16.95 16.83
N PRO A 963 26.82 17.07 16.58
CA PRO A 963 27.41 16.76 15.28
C PRO A 963 26.96 15.40 14.74
N TYR A 964 26.89 15.28 13.41
CA TYR A 964 26.40 14.10 12.68
C TYR A 964 24.94 13.77 12.99
N SER A 965 24.12 14.79 13.25
CA SER A 965 22.67 14.65 13.37
C SER A 965 22.00 14.73 12.00
N LEU A 966 21.00 13.88 11.77
CA LEU A 966 20.16 13.89 10.58
C LEU A 966 19.06 14.95 10.76
N MET A 967 19.28 16.14 10.20
CA MET A 967 18.34 17.27 10.32
C MET A 967 17.30 17.30 9.20
N THR A 968 17.50 16.47 8.18
CA THR A 968 16.69 16.40 6.96
C THR A 968 15.36 15.69 7.16
N GLY A 969 14.36 16.09 6.37
CA GLY A 969 13.10 15.37 6.18
C GLY A 969 13.23 14.22 5.17
N PHE A 970 12.10 13.77 4.62
CA PHE A 970 12.05 12.66 3.66
C PHE A 970 12.93 12.89 2.44
N ILE A 971 12.83 14.09 1.86
CA ILE A 971 13.50 14.44 0.61
C ILE A 971 15.01 14.52 0.85
N GLY A 972 15.45 15.31 1.84
CA GLY A 972 16.87 15.46 2.12
C GLY A 972 17.53 14.14 2.52
N THR A 973 16.84 13.32 3.34
CA THR A 973 17.39 12.03 3.81
C THR A 973 17.66 11.06 2.67
N ALA A 974 16.83 11.06 1.63
CA ALA A 974 17.01 10.17 0.48
C ALA A 974 18.32 10.45 -0.28
N TRP A 975 18.82 11.68 -0.24
CA TRP A 975 19.94 12.12 -1.07
C TRP A 975 21.21 12.44 -0.28
N ILE A 976 21.13 12.64 1.04
CA ILE A 976 22.25 13.15 1.86
C ILE A 976 23.53 12.33 1.75
N SER A 977 23.46 11.00 1.90
CA SER A 977 24.64 10.14 1.85
C SER A 977 25.23 10.02 0.44
N LYS A 978 24.37 10.06 -0.58
CA LYS A 978 24.83 10.10 -1.98
C LYS A 978 25.56 11.41 -2.26
N ALA A 979 24.98 12.55 -1.88
CA ALA A 979 25.57 13.87 -2.08
C ALA A 979 26.95 13.99 -1.41
N LEU A 980 27.12 13.41 -0.21
CA LEU A 980 28.40 13.35 0.48
C LEU A 980 29.41 12.43 -0.23
N SER A 981 29.05 11.17 -0.49
CA SER A 981 29.96 10.19 -1.07
C SER A 981 30.40 10.52 -2.50
N ASP A 982 29.48 11.00 -3.35
CA ASP A 982 29.80 11.45 -4.71
C ASP A 982 30.80 12.61 -4.74
N ASN A 983 30.90 13.36 -3.65
CA ASN A 983 31.81 14.49 -3.52
C ASN A 983 32.98 14.21 -2.55
N GLY A 984 33.26 12.93 -2.27
CA GLY A 984 34.46 12.49 -1.55
C GLY A 984 34.37 12.50 -0.02
N TYR A 985 33.18 12.64 0.55
CA TYR A 985 32.93 12.68 2.00
C TYR A 985 32.25 11.42 2.53
N SER A 986 32.68 10.24 2.08
CA SER A 986 32.10 8.96 2.53
C SER A 986 32.32 8.70 4.02
N ASP A 987 33.34 9.30 4.63
CA ASP A 987 33.55 9.32 6.08
C ASP A 987 32.38 10.00 6.81
N LEU A 988 31.87 11.12 6.28
CA LEU A 988 30.70 11.82 6.84
C LEU A 988 29.43 10.97 6.67
N SER A 989 29.25 10.30 5.51
CA SER A 989 28.13 9.37 5.29
C SER A 989 28.13 8.21 6.29
N TYR A 990 29.28 7.57 6.53
CA TYR A 990 29.40 6.49 7.52
C TYR A 990 29.19 6.98 8.95
N ASN A 991 29.64 8.20 9.30
CA ASN A 991 29.37 8.77 10.62
C ASN A 991 27.87 9.07 10.82
N LEU A 992 27.16 9.57 9.81
CA LEU A 992 25.70 9.74 9.87
C LEU A 992 24.97 8.40 10.01
N LEU A 993 25.34 7.40 9.20
CA LEU A 993 24.75 6.05 9.25
C LEU A 993 24.93 5.39 10.61
N GLN A 994 26.07 5.60 11.26
CA GLN A 994 26.44 4.97 12.53
C GLN A 994 26.12 5.84 13.76
N GLN A 995 25.54 7.03 13.59
CA GLN A 995 25.10 7.87 14.72
C GLN A 995 23.94 7.19 15.47
N THR A 996 24.02 7.15 16.79
CA THR A 996 22.99 6.56 17.66
C THR A 996 22.22 7.60 18.48
N SER A 997 22.74 8.83 18.58
CA SER A 997 22.05 9.92 19.26
C SER A 997 20.93 10.48 18.38
N TYR A 998 19.84 10.94 19.01
CA TYR A 998 18.80 11.64 18.28
C TYR A 998 19.33 12.97 17.69
N PRO A 999 18.96 13.33 16.44
CA PRO A 999 18.23 12.55 15.44
C PRO A 999 19.14 11.70 14.53
N SER A 1000 18.83 10.40 14.39
CA SER A 1000 19.55 9.49 13.48
C SER A 1000 18.72 8.28 13.08
N TRP A 1001 19.18 7.50 12.09
CA TRP A 1001 18.53 6.23 11.70
C TRP A 1001 18.61 5.14 12.78
N LEU A 1002 19.71 5.09 13.56
CA LEU A 1002 19.91 4.05 14.57
C LEU A 1002 19.27 4.41 15.91
N TYR A 1003 18.88 5.67 16.13
CA TYR A 1003 18.20 6.08 17.34
C TYR A 1003 16.86 5.34 17.54
N PRO A 1004 15.93 5.26 16.56
CA PRO A 1004 14.72 4.43 16.66
C PRO A 1004 14.99 2.97 17.06
N ILE A 1005 16.10 2.39 16.61
CA ILE A 1005 16.46 1.00 16.94
C ILE A 1005 16.72 0.86 18.44
N ASP A 1006 17.41 1.83 19.05
CA ASP A 1006 17.60 1.90 20.50
C ASP A 1006 16.29 2.14 21.26
N GLN A 1007 15.29 2.73 20.60
CA GLN A 1007 13.93 2.87 21.11
C GLN A 1007 13.06 1.62 20.90
N GLY A 1008 13.56 0.56 20.24
CA GLY A 1008 12.86 -0.70 20.01
C GLY A 1008 12.18 -0.87 18.65
N ALA A 1009 12.52 -0.03 17.66
CA ALA A 1009 11.96 -0.09 16.31
C ALA A 1009 12.27 -1.41 15.58
N THR A 1010 11.25 -2.02 14.99
CA THR A 1010 11.36 -3.21 14.11
C THR A 1010 11.02 -2.90 12.64
N THR A 1011 10.72 -1.64 12.36
CA THR A 1011 10.32 -1.06 11.06
C THR A 1011 10.87 0.35 11.01
N ILE A 1012 10.89 0.96 9.82
CA ILE A 1012 11.19 2.38 9.69
C ILE A 1012 9.97 3.17 10.16
N TRP A 1013 10.19 4.22 10.95
CA TRP A 1013 9.14 5.07 11.49
C TRP A 1013 8.88 6.28 10.59
N GLU A 1014 7.69 6.85 10.66
CA GLU A 1014 7.34 8.11 9.98
C GLU A 1014 8.15 9.28 10.53
N ARG A 1015 8.41 9.30 11.85
CA ARG A 1015 9.27 10.30 12.51
C ARG A 1015 10.44 9.58 13.18
N LEU A 1016 11.63 10.19 13.15
CA LEU A 1016 12.81 9.67 13.85
C LEU A 1016 12.62 9.59 15.38
N ASN A 1017 11.62 10.30 15.92
CA ASN A 1017 11.20 10.28 17.31
C ASN A 1017 9.73 9.86 17.48
N SER A 1018 9.18 9.00 16.60
CA SER A 1018 7.81 8.50 16.77
C SER A 1018 7.53 7.95 18.17
N PHE A 1019 8.53 7.34 18.80
CA PHE A 1019 8.54 7.05 20.22
C PHE A 1019 9.94 7.31 20.81
N THR A 1020 9.99 7.71 22.08
CA THR A 1020 11.22 7.74 22.86
C THR A 1020 10.97 7.23 24.27
N HIS A 1021 11.96 6.57 24.87
CA HIS A 1021 11.87 6.11 26.27
C HIS A 1021 11.71 7.24 27.27
N ILE A 1022 12.05 8.48 26.90
CA ILE A 1022 11.99 9.66 27.79
C ILE A 1022 10.69 10.44 27.61
N ALA A 1023 10.29 10.73 26.38
CA ALA A 1023 9.18 11.64 26.05
C ALA A 1023 7.95 10.93 25.47
N GLY A 1024 7.92 9.59 25.50
CA GLY A 1024 6.80 8.83 24.96
C GLY A 1024 6.60 9.11 23.48
N PHE A 1025 5.37 9.47 23.09
CA PHE A 1025 5.00 9.75 21.70
C PHE A 1025 5.13 11.24 21.29
N GLY A 1026 5.56 12.12 22.21
CA GLY A 1026 5.82 13.53 21.91
C GLY A 1026 4.60 14.31 21.39
N SER A 1027 3.39 13.95 21.82
CA SER A 1027 2.11 14.56 21.39
C SER A 1027 1.82 14.49 19.89
N ASN A 1028 2.45 13.57 19.16
CA ASN A 1028 2.30 13.45 17.70
C ASN A 1028 1.21 12.47 17.26
N ASN A 1029 0.45 11.87 18.18
CA ASN A 1029 -0.37 10.69 17.90
C ASN A 1029 -1.34 10.82 16.71
N ASN A 1030 -1.83 12.02 16.42
CA ASN A 1030 -2.70 12.28 15.27
C ASN A 1030 -2.03 12.03 13.91
N MET A 1031 -0.69 12.01 13.83
CA MET A 1031 0.08 11.69 12.63
C MET A 1031 1.46 11.12 13.03
N ASN A 1032 1.44 9.85 13.45
CA ASN A 1032 2.61 9.16 13.97
C ASN A 1032 2.60 7.65 13.68
N SER A 1033 2.98 7.27 12.46
CA SER A 1033 3.14 5.88 12.04
C SER A 1033 4.47 5.29 12.52
N PHE A 1034 4.44 4.04 12.98
CA PHE A 1034 5.63 3.26 13.29
C PHE A 1034 6.05 2.34 12.13
N ASN A 1035 5.47 2.55 10.94
CA ASN A 1035 5.79 1.77 9.75
C ASN A 1035 5.63 2.60 8.47
N HIS A 1036 6.73 3.20 8.03
CA HIS A 1036 6.79 4.10 6.90
C HIS A 1036 8.17 3.99 6.24
N TYR A 1037 8.26 3.70 4.94
CA TYR A 1037 9.55 3.34 4.33
C TYR A 1037 10.45 4.53 3.95
N SER A 1038 9.95 5.78 4.01
CA SER A 1038 10.60 6.95 3.40
C SER A 1038 12.01 7.23 3.95
N PHE A 1039 12.23 7.19 5.27
CA PHE A 1039 13.58 7.30 5.86
C PHE A 1039 14.48 6.08 5.60
N GLY A 1040 13.90 4.96 5.13
CA GLY A 1040 14.60 3.77 4.65
C GLY A 1040 15.27 3.96 3.29
N ALA A 1041 15.10 5.10 2.63
CA ALA A 1041 15.74 5.43 1.35
C ALA A 1041 17.28 5.38 1.39
N ILE A 1042 17.89 5.38 2.58
CA ILE A 1042 19.33 5.13 2.79
C ILE A 1042 19.80 3.78 2.23
N GLY A 1043 18.89 2.80 2.09
CA GLY A 1043 19.20 1.49 1.52
C GLY A 1043 19.84 1.57 0.13
N ALA A 1044 19.46 2.55 -0.70
CA ALA A 1044 20.10 2.79 -1.99
C ALA A 1044 21.61 3.06 -1.85
N TRP A 1045 22.02 3.88 -0.87
CA TRP A 1045 23.44 4.17 -0.62
C TRP A 1045 24.19 2.96 -0.08
N MET A 1046 23.53 2.14 0.76
CA MET A 1046 24.09 0.88 1.26
C MET A 1046 24.45 -0.07 0.10
N TYR A 1047 23.67 -0.04 -0.99
CA TYR A 1047 23.98 -0.79 -2.21
C TYR A 1047 25.01 -0.10 -3.09
N THR A 1048 24.81 1.18 -3.44
CA THR A 1048 25.60 1.83 -4.49
C THR A 1048 26.97 2.30 -4.06
N HIS A 1049 27.21 2.46 -2.75
CA HIS A 1049 28.50 2.86 -2.19
C HIS A 1049 29.05 1.83 -1.20
N SER A 1050 28.28 1.43 -0.19
CA SER A 1050 28.81 0.49 0.81
C SER A 1050 29.12 -0.89 0.20
N LEU A 1051 28.18 -1.50 -0.54
CA LEU A 1051 28.51 -2.65 -1.40
C LEU A 1051 29.12 -2.25 -2.75
N GLY A 1052 28.87 -1.02 -3.20
CA GLY A 1052 29.37 -0.54 -4.47
C GLY A 1052 28.69 -1.13 -5.70
N ILE A 1053 27.55 -1.81 -5.58
CA ILE A 1053 26.78 -2.32 -6.72
C ILE A 1053 25.98 -1.14 -7.28
N ALA A 1054 26.48 -0.53 -8.36
CA ALA A 1054 25.88 0.65 -8.97
C ALA A 1054 25.48 0.38 -10.43
N ARG A 1055 24.39 1.02 -10.85
CA ARG A 1055 23.91 0.99 -12.24
C ARG A 1055 24.85 1.81 -13.12
N ASP A 1056 25.14 1.32 -14.32
CA ASP A 1056 25.66 2.17 -15.38
C ASP A 1056 24.48 2.84 -16.10
N GLU A 1057 24.42 4.16 -16.04
CA GLU A 1057 23.34 4.94 -16.66
C GLU A 1057 23.30 4.79 -18.19
N ASN A 1058 24.45 4.47 -18.81
CA ASN A 1058 24.56 4.20 -20.25
C ASN A 1058 24.25 2.74 -20.62
N SER A 1059 24.14 1.85 -19.63
CA SER A 1059 23.76 0.45 -19.81
C SER A 1059 22.72 -0.01 -18.77
N PRO A 1060 21.49 0.54 -18.81
CA PRO A 1060 20.43 0.16 -17.88
C PRO A 1060 20.18 -1.35 -17.85
N GLY A 1061 19.68 -1.87 -16.73
CA GLY A 1061 19.37 -3.29 -16.60
C GLY A 1061 20.54 -4.19 -16.18
N PHE A 1062 21.72 -3.64 -15.89
CA PHE A 1062 22.93 -4.37 -15.46
C PHE A 1062 23.55 -5.29 -16.52
N LYS A 1063 23.35 -4.98 -17.81
CA LYS A 1063 24.12 -5.64 -18.88
C LYS A 1063 25.60 -5.29 -18.75
N HIS A 1064 25.86 -4.00 -18.54
CA HIS A 1064 27.08 -3.48 -17.94
C HIS A 1064 26.70 -2.74 -16.64
N PHE A 1065 27.58 -2.78 -15.64
CA PHE A 1065 27.35 -2.09 -14.37
C PHE A 1065 28.66 -1.63 -13.75
N ILE A 1066 28.58 -0.89 -12.64
CA ILE A 1066 29.73 -0.36 -11.94
C ILE A 1066 29.86 -1.08 -10.60
N LEU A 1067 31.05 -1.59 -10.30
CA LEU A 1067 31.44 -2.06 -8.97
C LEU A 1067 32.39 -1.03 -8.34
N GLN A 1068 31.94 -0.35 -7.30
CA GLN A 1068 32.71 0.68 -6.61
C GLN A 1068 32.54 0.62 -5.09
N PRO A 1069 32.89 -0.51 -4.43
CA PRO A 1069 32.73 -0.61 -2.99
C PRO A 1069 33.59 0.44 -2.28
N GLU A 1070 32.99 1.11 -1.30
CA GLU A 1070 33.64 2.10 -0.45
C GLU A 1070 33.67 1.58 0.99
N PRO A 1071 34.77 0.90 1.38
CA PRO A 1071 34.99 0.54 2.78
C PRO A 1071 34.90 1.74 3.71
N ASP A 1072 34.45 1.52 4.95
CA ASP A 1072 34.30 2.57 5.96
C ASP A 1072 35.67 3.19 6.29
N PRO A 1073 35.94 4.44 5.88
CA PRO A 1073 37.23 5.09 6.13
C PRO A 1073 37.42 5.48 7.60
N THR A 1074 36.37 5.38 8.43
CA THR A 1074 36.46 5.60 9.87
C THR A 1074 36.86 4.35 10.65
N ASP A 1075 36.97 3.20 9.96
CA ASP A 1075 37.28 1.87 10.51
C ASP A 1075 36.32 1.39 11.63
N LYS A 1076 35.16 2.06 11.83
CA LYS A 1076 34.12 1.62 12.76
C LYS A 1076 33.39 0.38 12.26
N MET A 1077 33.16 0.30 10.96
CA MET A 1077 32.64 -0.89 10.28
C MET A 1077 33.77 -1.61 9.54
N THR A 1078 34.00 -2.89 9.87
CA THR A 1078 35.15 -3.66 9.39
C THR A 1078 34.82 -4.58 8.21
N PHE A 1079 33.54 -4.84 7.94
CA PHE A 1079 33.10 -5.51 6.71
C PHE A 1079 31.69 -5.09 6.31
N ALA A 1080 31.41 -5.22 5.01
CA ALA A 1080 30.06 -5.32 4.45
C ALA A 1080 30.04 -6.39 3.35
N LYS A 1081 28.94 -7.15 3.25
CA LYS A 1081 28.71 -8.16 2.21
C LYS A 1081 27.24 -8.23 1.83
N GLY A 1082 26.97 -8.56 0.58
CA GLY A 1082 25.61 -8.69 0.10
C GLY A 1082 25.52 -9.07 -1.37
N TYR A 1083 24.30 -9.12 -1.87
CA TYR A 1083 24.03 -9.40 -3.28
C TYR A 1083 22.81 -8.62 -3.79
N TYR A 1084 22.75 -8.51 -5.12
CA TYR A 1084 21.58 -8.12 -5.90
C TYR A 1084 21.33 -9.12 -7.02
N ASP A 1085 20.11 -9.66 -7.11
CA ASP A 1085 19.63 -10.55 -8.15
C ASP A 1085 19.08 -9.72 -9.32
N SER A 1086 19.97 -9.35 -10.24
CA SER A 1086 19.64 -8.58 -11.44
C SER A 1086 18.87 -9.41 -12.48
N MET A 1087 18.40 -8.75 -13.54
CA MET A 1087 17.77 -9.44 -14.66
C MET A 1087 18.72 -10.37 -15.43
N TYR A 1088 20.04 -10.19 -15.29
CA TYR A 1088 21.06 -11.06 -15.89
C TYR A 1088 21.57 -12.16 -14.94
N GLY A 1089 21.28 -12.05 -13.65
CA GLY A 1089 21.74 -12.98 -12.62
C GLY A 1089 22.26 -12.27 -11.37
N ARG A 1090 22.73 -13.06 -10.41
CA ARG A 1090 23.23 -12.56 -9.13
C ARG A 1090 24.55 -11.81 -9.27
N ILE A 1091 24.60 -10.61 -8.71
CA ILE A 1091 25.79 -9.79 -8.49
C ILE A 1091 26.10 -9.83 -7.00
N GLU A 1092 27.26 -10.37 -6.62
CA GLU A 1092 27.73 -10.36 -5.24
C GLU A 1092 28.86 -9.35 -5.05
N SER A 1093 28.84 -8.63 -3.93
CA SER A 1093 29.92 -7.71 -3.55
C SER A 1093 30.14 -7.77 -2.04
N SER A 1094 31.41 -7.78 -1.66
CA SER A 1094 31.81 -7.66 -0.27
C SER A 1094 33.19 -7.06 -0.13
N TRP A 1095 33.43 -6.45 1.02
CA TRP A 1095 34.74 -6.02 1.48
C TRP A 1095 34.90 -6.32 2.96
N LYS A 1096 36.14 -6.58 3.38
CA LYS A 1096 36.55 -6.67 4.78
C LYS A 1096 37.93 -6.07 4.99
N THR A 1097 38.19 -5.53 6.17
CA THR A 1097 39.49 -5.03 6.58
C THR A 1097 40.27 -6.13 7.32
N GLU A 1098 41.45 -6.51 6.82
CA GLU A 1098 42.35 -7.50 7.43
C GLU A 1098 43.81 -7.06 7.30
N ASP A 1099 44.59 -7.09 8.38
CA ASP A 1099 46.05 -6.79 8.39
C ASP A 1099 46.46 -5.53 7.59
N ASN A 1100 45.74 -4.42 7.79
CA ASN A 1100 45.94 -3.15 7.05
C ASN A 1100 45.75 -3.29 5.52
N LYS A 1101 44.83 -4.17 5.10
CA LYS A 1101 44.40 -4.38 3.71
C LYS A 1101 42.88 -4.43 3.65
N TYR A 1102 42.34 -4.10 2.48
CA TYR A 1102 40.97 -4.44 2.13
C TYR A 1102 40.96 -5.73 1.30
N VAL A 1103 40.10 -6.68 1.67
CA VAL A 1103 39.85 -7.91 0.92
C VAL A 1103 38.44 -7.84 0.36
N TYR A 1104 38.35 -7.84 -0.96
CA TYR A 1104 37.09 -7.82 -1.71
C TYR A 1104 36.79 -9.19 -2.29
N HIS A 1105 35.50 -9.52 -2.33
CA HIS A 1105 34.98 -10.66 -3.10
C HIS A 1105 33.82 -10.20 -3.97
N PHE A 1106 33.89 -10.54 -5.25
CA PHE A 1106 32.87 -10.23 -6.25
C PHE A 1106 32.45 -11.49 -7.00
N ALA A 1107 31.15 -11.62 -7.28
CA ALA A 1107 30.62 -12.57 -8.24
C ALA A 1107 29.81 -11.81 -9.31
N ILE A 1108 30.21 -11.96 -10.57
CA ILE A 1108 29.65 -11.23 -11.71
C ILE A 1108 28.94 -12.26 -12.63
N PRO A 1109 27.65 -12.08 -12.93
CA PRO A 1109 26.87 -13.08 -13.66
C PRO A 1109 27.34 -13.21 -15.11
N ALA A 1110 27.15 -14.39 -15.71
CA ALA A 1110 27.49 -14.61 -17.11
C ALA A 1110 26.72 -13.65 -18.03
N ASN A 1111 27.29 -13.38 -19.20
CA ASN A 1111 26.74 -12.43 -20.17
C ASN A 1111 26.69 -10.96 -19.71
N THR A 1112 27.46 -10.60 -18.68
CA THR A 1112 27.62 -9.21 -18.23
C THR A 1112 29.10 -8.78 -18.21
N THR A 1113 29.32 -7.48 -18.18
CA THR A 1113 30.63 -6.84 -17.96
C THR A 1113 30.53 -5.82 -16.86
N VAL A 1114 31.66 -5.42 -16.28
CA VAL A 1114 31.66 -4.46 -15.18
C VAL A 1114 32.90 -3.56 -15.19
N THR A 1115 32.67 -2.27 -14.93
CA THR A 1115 33.72 -1.32 -14.54
C THR A 1115 33.92 -1.40 -13.02
N LEU A 1116 35.06 -1.91 -12.59
CA LEU A 1116 35.50 -1.93 -11.20
C LEU A 1116 36.32 -0.69 -10.88
N MET A 1117 35.95 0.05 -9.83
CA MET A 1117 36.65 1.22 -9.33
C MET A 1117 37.09 1.01 -7.88
N LEU A 1118 38.41 1.02 -7.63
CA LEU A 1118 38.97 0.80 -6.29
C LEU A 1118 39.91 1.94 -5.86
N ASN A 1119 39.76 2.37 -4.60
CA ASN A 1119 40.71 3.29 -3.96
C ASN A 1119 41.96 2.51 -3.52
N ALA A 1120 43.14 2.99 -3.91
CA ALA A 1120 44.43 2.46 -3.45
C ALA A 1120 45.51 3.55 -3.48
N PRO A 1121 46.62 3.40 -2.72
CA PRO A 1121 47.78 4.28 -2.87
C PRO A 1121 48.47 4.13 -4.24
N SER A 1122 48.47 2.92 -4.80
CA SER A 1122 49.10 2.59 -6.09
C SER A 1122 48.34 1.47 -6.79
N VAL A 1123 48.30 1.47 -8.13
CA VAL A 1123 47.74 0.36 -8.92
C VAL A 1123 48.42 -0.98 -8.59
N THR A 1124 49.71 -0.95 -8.21
CA THR A 1124 50.50 -2.15 -7.85
C THR A 1124 50.05 -2.81 -6.55
N TYR A 1125 49.26 -2.09 -5.73
CA TYR A 1125 48.76 -2.57 -4.44
C TYR A 1125 47.43 -3.32 -4.59
N ILE A 1126 46.88 -3.37 -5.80
CA ILE A 1126 45.64 -4.07 -6.14
C ILE A 1126 46.00 -5.43 -6.75
N GLN A 1127 45.78 -6.50 -5.99
CA GLN A 1127 46.32 -7.84 -6.29
C GLN A 1127 45.28 -8.95 -6.09
N THR A 1128 45.49 -10.10 -6.73
CA THR A 1128 44.77 -11.36 -6.47
C THR A 1128 45.79 -12.44 -6.11
N LYS A 1129 45.70 -13.08 -4.93
CA LYS A 1129 46.60 -14.18 -4.50
C LYS A 1129 48.06 -14.01 -4.96
N GLU A 1130 48.62 -12.81 -4.72
CA GLU A 1130 50.00 -12.35 -5.05
C GLU A 1130 50.32 -11.87 -6.48
N LYS A 1131 49.37 -11.90 -7.42
CA LYS A 1131 49.52 -11.31 -8.76
C LYS A 1131 48.87 -9.94 -8.85
N ALA A 1132 49.44 -9.03 -9.64
CA ALA A 1132 48.76 -7.76 -9.95
C ALA A 1132 47.43 -8.04 -10.66
N LEU A 1133 46.37 -7.32 -10.28
CA LEU A 1133 45.02 -7.54 -10.83
C LEU A 1133 44.99 -7.40 -12.37
N SER A 1134 45.78 -6.48 -12.93
CA SER A 1134 45.93 -6.26 -14.38
C SER A 1134 46.55 -7.44 -15.14
N SER A 1135 47.12 -8.43 -14.44
CA SER A 1135 47.68 -9.65 -15.06
C SER A 1135 46.70 -10.81 -15.11
N ILE A 1136 45.49 -10.64 -14.58
CA ILE A 1136 44.45 -11.68 -14.55
C ILE A 1136 43.68 -11.69 -15.87
N SER A 1137 43.45 -12.90 -16.40
CA SER A 1137 42.67 -13.08 -17.62
C SER A 1137 41.25 -12.53 -17.44
N GLY A 1138 40.75 -11.82 -18.46
CA GLY A 1138 39.46 -11.15 -18.39
C GLY A 1138 39.45 -9.85 -17.57
N VAL A 1139 40.62 -9.32 -17.20
CA VAL A 1139 40.76 -8.03 -16.51
C VAL A 1139 41.61 -7.06 -17.34
N LYS A 1140 41.14 -5.82 -17.49
CA LYS A 1140 41.86 -4.76 -18.20
C LYS A 1140 41.90 -3.48 -17.37
N TYR A 1141 43.10 -3.01 -17.03
CA TYR A 1141 43.28 -1.68 -16.43
C TYR A 1141 43.04 -0.58 -17.47
N THR A 1142 42.19 0.40 -17.16
CA THR A 1142 41.80 1.46 -18.11
C THR A 1142 42.21 2.86 -17.69
N GLY A 1143 42.59 3.08 -16.42
CA GLY A 1143 43.13 4.35 -15.97
C GLY A 1143 42.81 4.68 -14.52
N THR A 1144 42.85 5.96 -14.19
CA THR A 1144 42.55 6.47 -12.85
C THR A 1144 41.62 7.68 -12.99
N GLU A 1145 40.57 7.74 -12.18
CA GLU A 1145 39.65 8.87 -12.09
C GLU A 1145 39.31 9.12 -10.62
N ASN A 1146 39.29 10.37 -10.18
CA ASN A 1146 38.93 10.75 -8.80
C ASN A 1146 39.65 9.92 -7.70
N LYS A 1147 40.95 9.61 -7.92
CA LYS A 1147 41.80 8.78 -7.05
C LYS A 1147 41.39 7.29 -6.96
N LYS A 1148 40.44 6.83 -7.78
CA LYS A 1148 40.07 5.43 -7.96
C LYS A 1148 40.76 4.85 -9.21
N TYR A 1149 41.35 3.66 -9.08
CA TYR A 1149 41.87 2.90 -10.21
C TYR A 1149 40.75 2.11 -10.88
N ILE A 1150 40.69 2.16 -12.20
CA ILE A 1150 39.59 1.62 -13.00
C ILE A 1150 40.03 0.37 -13.75
N PHE A 1151 39.22 -0.67 -13.67
CA PHE A 1151 39.41 -1.94 -14.36
C PHE A 1151 38.11 -2.37 -15.04
N GLU A 1152 38.22 -2.95 -16.22
CA GLU A 1152 37.13 -3.69 -16.88
C GLU A 1152 37.28 -5.16 -16.54
N LEU A 1153 36.24 -5.77 -15.98
CA LEU A 1153 36.19 -7.19 -15.65
C LEU A 1153 35.11 -7.90 -16.47
N GLN A 1154 35.39 -9.14 -16.83
CA GLN A 1154 34.41 -10.08 -17.39
C GLN A 1154 33.61 -10.78 -16.28
N SER A 1155 32.62 -11.58 -16.66
CA SER A 1155 31.87 -12.43 -15.73
C SER A 1155 32.78 -13.42 -14.99
N GLY A 1156 32.44 -13.77 -13.75
CA GLY A 1156 33.25 -14.68 -12.94
C GLY A 1156 33.33 -14.28 -11.47
N ILE A 1157 34.20 -14.98 -10.74
CA ILE A 1157 34.43 -14.77 -9.31
C ILE A 1157 35.83 -14.18 -9.11
N TYR A 1158 35.92 -13.09 -8.35
CA TYR A 1158 37.15 -12.36 -8.11
C TYR A 1158 37.40 -12.17 -6.62
N GLU A 1159 38.60 -12.53 -6.15
CA GLU A 1159 39.11 -12.23 -4.81
C GLU A 1159 40.27 -11.25 -4.93
N ILE A 1160 40.05 -10.01 -4.47
CA ILE A 1160 40.99 -8.90 -4.67
C ILE A 1160 41.46 -8.38 -3.32
N THR A 1161 42.75 -8.14 -3.17
CA THR A 1161 43.35 -7.53 -1.99
C THR A 1161 43.94 -6.18 -2.37
N VAL A 1162 43.65 -5.15 -1.57
CA VAL A 1162 44.20 -3.81 -1.70
C VAL A 1162 44.94 -3.45 -0.42
N LYS A 1163 46.25 -3.19 -0.50
CA LYS A 1163 47.01 -2.67 0.65
C LYS A 1163 46.61 -1.23 0.91
N LYS A 1164 46.29 -0.90 2.17
CA LYS A 1164 45.93 0.46 2.59
C LYS A 1164 47.10 1.42 2.46
#